data_AF-A0A7Y7X9Q4-F1
#
_entry.id   AF-A0A7Y7X9Q4-F1
#
_cell.length_a   1.000
_cell.length_b   1.000
_cell.length_c   1.000
_cell.angle_alpha   90.00
_cell.angle_beta   90.00
_cell.angle_gamma   90.00
#
_symmetry.space_group_name_H-M   'P 1'
#
loop_
_entity.id
_entity.type
_entity.pdbx_description
1 polymer ?
#
loop_
_entity_poly.entity_id
_entity_poly.type
_entity_poly.pdbx_seq_one_letter_code
_entity_poly.pdbx_strand_id
1 'polypeptide(L)'
;MALFALSIGLSTTCHASVTDEAFERLFVLPLSQHSESTDSLNQDAPSDSSSQNDESDLIEWFQRNPGIDLSRYNHEGTLLQHAIRMDMKALTIWLLAQGADPTTTLPVIGDSNLDALGIAIKLQHWDIVDVLLALPVNQKLSSQTLTERYMPYAPGQLDQLLTRRFALPTGDEASCLLRYEVEQALIKQALELSVTHLSQPATAQQNPWCKRLPPSYKGASAVAFKASELSAWEKLDARLDEPLFAYLLPTLRTPNDVQVLFNAKLRPITPTALTNAILAWVAPDIANGYPERRYLSANVRKELLAHLPPPGLTPLLDDPKILKGWMHLATRSPGDTFAWALEQIPDTVLVKYPEVVIKAVTYPEIQSNDFPSVWPELLNRKSLRLDRLNISSLLEQVPVNAWPALFEQGYHLEETSNADDLPPDIVTWLLNGSNADITQAWPLLTQHSTVLADRAIAVVLRPFGRVDWANCSFAGRSIDQQTVDKIHTLIQLGAHPHPAPLLAACATHTPPKIVAQLLELNVITAQSTDEHIMKTRFERHPPHCRVPDDAAAWLKALSRSTLSKTPGKPDIGTVQIVDLPDEACALIVTGASTPPEKTVREKFFDAIANGPTSDCVPTSATGGEIWSPAKSATPITDTVEAREVDVNALPVRDTVDGQLYYVIYPENQGDCVNTLQPYLMRWTGSAPYALKVVGQLSPTSDALLNQCNFESDINTCIGDAPGLPAVEPSNKRMDSRPFKPFTNEIFAKQRLAYLAAVQAFDLPNLKALTQNGVMPDWTLEALEAVSRSDLPLEERRRRTAWLFQDRDQLGAALTCTHCGKADEVILGLGTWLPREDWRPLVQALVAKYSPAQLPVRFEKLADLALDRGDLKLACRFYTEIATTCPTGALTQAMP
;
A
#
# COMPACT_ATOMS: atom_id res chain seq x y z
N MET A 1 -71.65 5.58 2.57
CA MET A 1 -71.90 4.88 3.84
C MET A 1 -71.05 3.62 3.80
N ALA A 2 -69.78 3.70 4.23
CA ALA A 2 -69.27 3.55 5.61
C ALA A 2 -69.02 2.07 5.96
N LEU A 3 -67.89 1.60 6.53
CA LEU A 3 -66.58 2.15 6.90
C LEU A 3 -65.73 0.93 7.41
N PHE A 4 -64.40 0.90 7.15
CA PHE A 4 -63.30 0.26 7.97
C PHE A 4 -63.22 -1.28 8.13
N ALA A 5 -62.07 -1.97 8.26
CA ALA A 5 -60.66 -1.61 8.46
C ALA A 5 -59.71 -2.78 8.06
N LEU A 6 -58.44 -2.42 7.82
CA LEU A 6 -57.24 -3.28 7.77
C LEU A 6 -57.06 -4.18 9.00
N SER A 7 -56.43 -5.35 8.80
CA SER A 7 -55.29 -5.77 9.63
C SER A 7 -54.37 -6.70 8.86
N ILE A 8 -53.10 -6.34 8.91
CA ILE A 8 -51.92 -6.96 8.31
C ILE A 8 -51.58 -8.24 9.09
N GLY A 9 -51.19 -9.30 8.37
CA GLY A 9 -50.57 -10.49 8.93
C GLY A 9 -49.35 -10.87 8.09
N LEU A 10 -48.25 -10.13 8.26
CA LEU A 10 -46.90 -10.58 7.91
C LEU A 10 -46.48 -11.62 8.94
N SER A 11 -46.17 -12.85 8.50
CA SER A 11 -45.22 -13.76 9.16
C SER A 11 -44.94 -14.96 8.25
N THR A 12 -44.07 -14.75 7.26
CA THR A 12 -43.26 -15.84 6.70
C THR A 12 -41.82 -15.59 7.15
N THR A 13 -41.55 -15.85 8.42
CA THR A 13 -40.19 -16.06 8.90
C THR A 13 -39.78 -17.48 8.53
N CYS A 14 -38.66 -17.60 7.82
CA CYS A 14 -37.95 -18.85 7.58
C CYS A 14 -37.84 -19.65 8.88
N HIS A 15 -38.31 -20.90 8.91
CA HIS A 15 -37.88 -21.83 9.95
C HIS A 15 -36.41 -22.17 9.68
N ALA A 16 -35.51 -21.65 10.53
CA ALA A 16 -34.18 -22.22 10.67
C ALA A 16 -34.33 -23.70 11.08
N SER A 17 -33.49 -24.59 10.53
CA SER A 17 -33.55 -25.99 10.94
C SER A 17 -33.15 -26.12 12.42
N VAL A 18 -33.72 -27.08 13.15
CA VAL A 18 -33.38 -27.36 14.57
C VAL A 18 -31.87 -27.60 14.75
N THR A 19 -31.18 -28.06 13.69
CA THR A 19 -29.73 -28.20 13.70
C THR A 19 -29.00 -26.85 13.61
N ASP A 20 -29.51 -25.87 12.87
CA ASP A 20 -28.93 -24.51 12.83
C ASP A 20 -29.05 -23.82 14.18
N GLU A 21 -30.21 -23.95 14.85
CA GLU A 21 -30.38 -23.42 16.22
C GLU A 21 -29.43 -24.09 17.23
N ALA A 22 -29.09 -25.37 17.02
CA ALA A 22 -28.11 -26.07 17.85
C ALA A 22 -26.69 -25.51 17.72
N PHE A 23 -26.28 -25.05 16.52
CA PHE A 23 -25.01 -24.36 16.32
C PHE A 23 -25.03 -22.98 16.97
N GLU A 24 -26.08 -22.18 16.74
CA GLU A 24 -26.22 -20.85 17.33
C GLU A 24 -26.16 -20.90 18.86
N ARG A 25 -26.87 -21.84 19.50
CA ARG A 25 -26.83 -22.00 20.97
C ARG A 25 -25.47 -22.43 21.51
N LEU A 26 -24.71 -23.20 20.74
CA LEU A 26 -23.35 -23.59 21.11
C LEU A 26 -22.41 -22.37 21.07
N PHE A 27 -22.62 -21.41 20.16
CA PHE A 27 -21.80 -20.20 20.01
C PHE A 27 -22.19 -19.03 20.93
N VAL A 28 -23.35 -19.08 21.59
CA VAL A 28 -23.82 -18.03 22.53
C VAL A 28 -23.17 -18.15 23.92
N LEU A 29 -22.40 -19.20 24.21
CA LEU A 29 -21.75 -19.40 25.51
C LEU A 29 -20.48 -18.52 25.65
N PRO A 30 -20.36 -17.67 26.69
CA PRO A 30 -19.14 -16.92 26.95
C PRO A 30 -18.11 -17.85 27.63
N LEU A 31 -17.00 -18.16 26.94
CA LEU A 31 -15.91 -18.92 27.56
C LEU A 31 -14.95 -18.02 28.33
N SER A 32 -14.75 -18.39 29.60
CA SER A 32 -13.70 -17.91 30.47
C SER A 32 -12.32 -18.46 30.06
N GLN A 33 -11.39 -17.56 29.74
CA GLN A 33 -9.95 -17.60 30.04
C GLN A 33 -9.20 -18.96 29.96
N HIS A 34 -8.50 -19.22 28.83
CA HIS A 34 -7.02 -19.24 28.77
C HIS A 34 -6.43 -19.54 27.37
N SER A 35 -5.40 -18.75 27.05
CA SER A 35 -4.31 -18.92 26.06
C SER A 35 -4.57 -18.63 24.56
N GLU A 36 -4.06 -17.45 24.19
CA GLU A 36 -3.43 -17.03 22.94
C GLU A 36 -3.74 -17.77 21.62
N SER A 37 -4.23 -16.95 20.67
CA SER A 37 -4.38 -17.16 19.22
C SER A 37 -5.67 -17.82 18.74
N THR A 38 -6.64 -16.97 18.40
CA THR A 38 -7.41 -17.00 17.12
C THR A 38 -8.34 -15.78 17.08
N ASP A 39 -7.84 -14.67 16.55
CA ASP A 39 -8.57 -13.40 16.33
C ASP A 39 -9.62 -13.49 15.20
N SER A 40 -10.51 -14.48 15.17
CA SER A 40 -11.60 -14.49 14.16
C SER A 40 -12.92 -15.10 14.57
N LEU A 41 -13.19 -15.32 15.86
CA LEU A 41 -14.48 -15.91 16.31
C LEU A 41 -15.18 -15.13 17.45
N ASN A 42 -14.68 -13.95 17.84
CA ASN A 42 -15.21 -13.19 18.99
C ASN A 42 -16.03 -11.93 18.64
N GLN A 43 -16.46 -11.76 17.39
CA GLN A 43 -17.34 -10.64 17.01
C GLN A 43 -18.60 -11.20 16.37
N ASP A 44 -19.62 -11.44 17.21
CA ASP A 44 -21.07 -11.42 16.91
C ASP A 44 -21.89 -12.24 17.94
N ALA A 45 -21.64 -12.04 19.24
CA ALA A 45 -22.56 -12.54 20.26
C ALA A 45 -23.70 -11.51 20.50
N PRO A 46 -24.99 -11.88 20.34
CA PRO A 46 -26.11 -10.98 20.65
C PRO A 46 -26.10 -10.59 22.12
N SER A 47 -26.17 -9.28 22.41
CA SER A 47 -25.99 -8.72 23.75
C SER A 47 -27.22 -8.83 24.68
N ASP A 48 -28.09 -9.83 24.50
CA ASP A 48 -29.26 -10.03 25.35
C ASP A 48 -29.62 -11.52 25.49
N SER A 49 -29.03 -12.19 26.49
CA SER A 49 -29.73 -13.31 27.14
C SER A 49 -29.24 -13.54 28.57
N SER A 50 -30.14 -13.28 29.51
CA SER A 50 -30.07 -13.68 30.90
C SER A 50 -30.08 -15.22 31.07
N SER A 51 -29.14 -15.74 31.86
CA SER A 51 -29.22 -16.99 32.64
C SER A 51 -29.48 -18.34 31.93
N GLN A 52 -28.56 -18.81 31.07
CA GLN A 52 -28.43 -20.23 30.67
C GLN A 52 -26.94 -20.57 30.56
N ASN A 53 -26.29 -20.91 31.67
CA ASN A 53 -24.82 -20.79 31.81
C ASN A 53 -24.14 -22.08 32.35
N ASP A 54 -24.47 -23.26 31.80
CA ASP A 54 -23.70 -24.49 32.05
C ASP A 54 -23.88 -25.50 30.89
N GLU A 55 -22.87 -26.35 30.64
CA GLU A 55 -22.95 -27.45 29.66
C GLU A 55 -24.19 -28.32 29.90
N SER A 56 -24.62 -28.44 31.15
CA SER A 56 -25.83 -29.14 31.60
C SER A 56 -27.11 -28.59 30.98
N ASP A 57 -27.25 -27.27 30.87
CA ASP A 57 -28.44 -26.61 30.32
C ASP A 57 -28.50 -26.82 28.80
N LEU A 58 -27.34 -26.78 28.15
CA LEU A 58 -27.22 -27.05 26.72
C LEU A 58 -27.58 -28.50 26.42
N ILE A 59 -27.04 -29.46 27.18
CA ILE A 59 -27.41 -30.89 27.09
C ILE A 59 -28.91 -31.08 27.29
N GLU A 60 -29.52 -30.43 28.29
CA GLU A 60 -30.97 -30.53 28.53
C GLU A 60 -31.77 -29.98 27.34
N TRP A 61 -31.32 -28.88 26.72
CA TRP A 61 -31.94 -28.36 25.51
C TRP A 61 -31.82 -29.34 24.33
N PHE A 62 -30.62 -29.92 24.11
CA PHE A 62 -30.42 -30.93 23.07
C PHE A 62 -31.34 -32.15 23.28
N GLN A 63 -31.56 -32.58 24.53
CA GLN A 63 -32.48 -33.68 24.86
C GLN A 63 -33.95 -33.36 24.57
N ARG A 64 -34.36 -32.10 24.72
CA ARG A 64 -35.75 -31.65 24.48
C ARG A 64 -36.06 -31.42 22.99
N ASN A 65 -35.06 -31.42 22.11
CA ASN A 65 -35.20 -31.12 20.69
C ASN A 65 -34.70 -32.29 19.81
N PRO A 66 -35.47 -33.40 19.70
CA PRO A 66 -35.09 -34.53 18.87
C PRO A 66 -35.08 -34.16 17.38
N GLY A 67 -34.13 -34.71 16.61
CA GLY A 67 -33.99 -34.45 15.16
C GLY A 67 -32.80 -33.58 14.77
N ILE A 68 -31.89 -33.32 15.71
CA ILE A 68 -30.61 -32.65 15.45
C ILE A 68 -29.70 -33.60 14.65
N ASP A 69 -29.22 -33.15 13.50
CA ASP A 69 -28.25 -33.89 12.71
C ASP A 69 -26.83 -33.66 13.28
N LEU A 70 -26.36 -34.64 14.06
CA LEU A 70 -25.03 -34.64 14.69
C LEU A 70 -23.88 -34.76 13.67
N SER A 71 -24.18 -35.17 12.44
CA SER A 71 -23.22 -35.30 11.34
C SER A 71 -23.15 -34.04 10.48
N ARG A 72 -24.07 -33.09 10.66
CA ARG A 72 -24.11 -31.86 9.88
C ARG A 72 -22.82 -31.07 10.07
N TYR A 73 -22.23 -30.71 8.94
CA TYR A 73 -21.09 -29.82 8.88
C TYR A 73 -21.57 -28.38 8.72
N ASN A 74 -21.27 -27.52 9.70
CA ASN A 74 -21.56 -26.09 9.64
C ASN A 74 -20.49 -25.29 10.40
N HIS A 75 -20.24 -24.05 10.00
CA HIS A 75 -19.19 -23.20 10.59
C HIS A 75 -17.83 -23.92 10.70
N GLU A 76 -17.44 -24.64 9.64
CA GLU A 76 -16.16 -25.35 9.58
C GLU A 76 -15.98 -26.47 10.62
N GLY A 77 -17.06 -27.15 11.01
CA GLY A 77 -17.01 -28.34 11.87
C GLY A 77 -18.36 -28.99 12.15
N THR A 78 -18.34 -30.12 12.85
CA THR A 78 -19.54 -30.74 13.43
C THR A 78 -19.76 -30.22 14.86
N LEU A 79 -20.95 -30.44 15.41
CA LEU A 79 -21.27 -30.08 16.81
C LEU A 79 -20.25 -30.68 17.81
N LEU A 80 -19.82 -31.92 17.58
CA LEU A 80 -18.79 -32.58 18.39
C LEU A 80 -17.45 -31.83 18.32
N GLN A 81 -17.03 -31.41 17.13
CA GLN A 81 -15.76 -30.72 16.94
C GLN A 81 -15.76 -29.32 17.56
N HIS A 82 -16.89 -28.61 17.50
CA HIS A 82 -17.02 -27.31 18.16
C HIS A 82 -17.08 -27.43 19.68
N ALA A 83 -17.79 -28.42 20.22
CA ALA A 83 -17.77 -28.71 21.65
C ALA A 83 -16.33 -28.99 22.15
N ILE A 84 -15.52 -29.69 21.36
CA ILE A 84 -14.10 -29.93 21.67
C ILE A 84 -13.29 -28.63 21.59
N ARG A 85 -13.49 -27.80 20.55
CA ARG A 85 -12.80 -26.50 20.43
C ARG A 85 -13.04 -25.57 21.62
N MET A 86 -14.21 -25.72 22.23
CA MET A 86 -14.67 -24.96 23.38
C MET A 86 -14.34 -25.58 24.75
N ASP A 87 -13.60 -26.70 24.78
CA ASP A 87 -13.29 -27.48 25.99
C ASP A 87 -14.54 -27.96 26.79
N MET A 88 -15.66 -28.20 26.10
CA MET A 88 -16.93 -28.63 26.71
C MET A 88 -16.96 -30.15 26.91
N LYS A 89 -16.41 -30.62 28.02
CA LYS A 89 -16.19 -32.05 28.29
C LYS A 89 -17.50 -32.84 28.45
N ALA A 90 -18.46 -32.34 29.22
CA ALA A 90 -19.73 -33.02 29.49
C ALA A 90 -20.58 -33.13 28.22
N LEU A 91 -20.64 -32.05 27.42
CA LEU A 91 -21.33 -32.03 26.14
C LEU A 91 -20.63 -32.94 25.13
N THR A 92 -19.30 -32.95 25.08
CA THR A 92 -18.53 -33.87 24.21
C THR A 92 -18.87 -35.34 24.53
N ILE A 93 -18.86 -35.72 25.82
CA ILE A 93 -19.24 -37.06 26.25
C ILE A 93 -20.68 -37.38 25.86
N TRP A 94 -21.60 -36.42 26.05
CA TRP A 94 -23.00 -36.59 25.71
C TRP A 94 -23.21 -36.79 24.20
N LEU A 95 -22.59 -35.96 23.35
CA LEU A 95 -22.67 -36.04 21.89
C LEU A 95 -22.13 -37.38 21.37
N LEU A 96 -21.02 -37.87 21.93
CA LEU A 96 -20.47 -39.19 21.62
C LEU A 96 -21.46 -40.31 21.99
N ALA A 97 -22.11 -40.19 23.15
CA ALA A 97 -23.13 -41.15 23.59
C ALA A 97 -24.39 -41.12 22.70
N GLN A 98 -24.71 -39.99 22.06
CA GLN A 98 -25.79 -39.87 21.07
C GLN A 98 -25.40 -40.32 19.66
N GLY A 99 -24.18 -40.78 19.44
CA GLY A 99 -23.73 -41.31 18.15
C GLY A 99 -23.10 -40.29 17.21
N ALA A 100 -22.63 -39.13 17.71
CA ALA A 100 -21.79 -38.24 16.93
C ALA A 100 -20.51 -38.98 16.48
N ASP A 101 -20.16 -38.88 15.19
CA ASP A 101 -19.02 -39.59 14.63
C ASP A 101 -17.69 -38.86 14.96
N PRO A 102 -16.81 -39.45 15.81
CA PRO A 102 -15.53 -38.86 16.16
C PRO A 102 -14.48 -38.94 15.03
N THR A 103 -14.75 -39.70 13.97
CA THR A 103 -13.81 -39.92 12.86
C THR A 103 -13.98 -38.95 11.69
N THR A 104 -15.06 -38.16 11.70
CA THR A 104 -15.31 -37.12 10.70
C THR A 104 -14.13 -36.15 10.64
N THR A 105 -13.54 -36.01 9.46
CA THR A 105 -12.41 -35.10 9.21
C THR A 105 -12.87 -33.80 8.56
N LEU A 106 -12.25 -32.68 8.92
CA LEU A 106 -12.51 -31.37 8.29
C LEU A 106 -11.94 -31.29 6.87
N PRO A 107 -12.73 -30.92 5.84
CA PRO A 107 -12.20 -30.46 4.56
C PRO A 107 -11.84 -28.97 4.64
N VAL A 108 -10.53 -28.69 4.70
CA VAL A 108 -9.89 -27.39 4.39
C VAL A 108 -10.01 -26.26 5.44
N ILE A 109 -8.96 -26.12 6.28
CA ILE A 109 -8.10 -24.91 6.38
C ILE A 109 -6.67 -25.40 6.66
N GLY A 110 -5.78 -25.32 5.67
CA GLY A 110 -4.39 -25.83 5.75
C GLY A 110 -4.27 -27.34 5.58
N ASP A 111 -3.03 -27.84 5.38
CA ASP A 111 -2.63 -29.21 4.99
C ASP A 111 -3.03 -30.37 5.95
N SER A 112 -4.14 -30.30 6.71
CA SER A 112 -4.49 -31.32 7.71
C SER A 112 -5.98 -31.67 7.82
N ASN A 113 -6.31 -32.93 7.51
CA ASN A 113 -7.60 -33.58 7.79
C ASN A 113 -7.66 -34.03 9.27
N LEU A 114 -7.97 -33.12 10.20
CA LEU A 114 -8.10 -33.45 11.63
C LEU A 114 -9.51 -33.99 11.95
N ASP A 115 -9.55 -35.05 12.75
CA ASP A 115 -10.75 -35.59 13.38
C ASP A 115 -10.88 -35.10 14.84
N ALA A 116 -11.90 -35.57 15.58
CA ALA A 116 -12.15 -35.13 16.94
C ALA A 116 -10.94 -35.33 17.88
N LEU A 117 -10.23 -36.46 17.75
CA LEU A 117 -9.03 -36.76 18.56
C LEU A 117 -7.88 -35.82 18.20
N GLY A 118 -7.67 -35.57 16.91
CA GLY A 118 -6.64 -34.65 16.44
C GLY A 118 -6.88 -33.20 16.87
N ILE A 119 -8.13 -32.74 16.91
CA ILE A 119 -8.51 -31.40 17.40
C ILE A 119 -8.22 -31.29 18.90
N ALA A 120 -8.65 -32.27 19.70
CA ALA A 120 -8.42 -32.28 21.15
C ALA A 120 -6.92 -32.27 21.50
N ILE A 121 -6.10 -33.03 20.74
CA ILE A 121 -4.64 -33.06 20.91
C ILE A 121 -4.02 -31.70 20.55
N LYS A 122 -4.40 -31.12 19.40
CA LYS A 122 -3.90 -29.82 18.95
C LYS A 122 -4.17 -28.70 19.98
N LEU A 123 -5.34 -28.75 20.62
CA LEU A 123 -5.76 -27.78 21.64
C LEU A 123 -5.34 -28.18 23.06
N GLN A 124 -4.70 -29.33 23.25
CA GLN A 124 -4.21 -29.83 24.54
C GLN A 124 -5.33 -30.07 25.58
N HIS A 125 -6.55 -30.39 25.15
CA HIS A 125 -7.67 -30.75 26.01
C HIS A 125 -7.55 -32.21 26.49
N TRP A 126 -6.54 -32.50 27.33
CA TRP A 126 -6.10 -33.86 27.67
C TRP A 126 -7.19 -34.75 28.27
N ASP A 127 -8.10 -34.16 29.05
CA ASP A 127 -9.25 -34.84 29.63
C ASP A 127 -10.22 -35.38 28.55
N ILE A 128 -10.39 -34.63 27.45
CA ILE A 128 -11.19 -35.04 26.30
C ILE A 128 -10.41 -36.05 25.44
N VAL A 129 -9.09 -35.90 25.33
CA VAL A 129 -8.21 -36.88 24.66
C VAL A 129 -8.36 -38.26 25.31
N ASP A 130 -8.38 -38.33 26.64
CA ASP A 130 -8.54 -39.59 27.37
C ASP A 130 -9.91 -40.26 27.09
N VAL A 131 -10.98 -39.47 27.01
CA VAL A 131 -12.32 -39.95 26.60
C VAL A 131 -12.29 -40.49 25.17
N LEU A 132 -11.70 -39.75 24.23
CA LEU A 132 -11.65 -40.13 22.81
C LEU A 132 -10.77 -41.37 22.58
N LEU A 133 -9.65 -41.52 23.29
CA LEU A 133 -8.77 -42.70 23.21
C LEU A 133 -9.45 -43.97 23.76
N ALA A 134 -10.40 -43.83 24.68
CA ALA A 134 -11.17 -44.95 25.21
C ALA A 134 -12.19 -45.51 24.20
N LEU A 135 -12.52 -44.78 23.14
CA LEU A 135 -13.49 -45.22 22.14
C LEU A 135 -12.99 -46.43 21.33
N PRO A 136 -13.85 -47.42 21.00
CA PRO A 136 -13.45 -48.61 20.24
C PRO A 136 -12.78 -48.32 18.90
N VAL A 137 -13.12 -47.20 18.26
CA VAL A 137 -12.54 -46.79 16.98
C VAL A 137 -11.06 -46.40 17.13
N ASN A 138 -10.70 -45.76 18.24
CA ASN A 138 -9.33 -45.32 18.51
C ASN A 138 -8.51 -46.41 19.22
N GLN A 139 -9.14 -47.28 20.01
CA GLN A 139 -8.46 -48.43 20.63
C GLN A 139 -7.89 -49.43 19.62
N LYS A 140 -8.47 -49.48 18.41
CA LYS A 140 -7.99 -50.32 17.29
C LYS A 140 -6.72 -49.79 16.62
N LEU A 141 -6.39 -48.51 16.83
CA LEU A 141 -5.17 -47.92 16.27
C LEU A 141 -3.95 -48.42 17.04
N SER A 142 -2.87 -48.72 16.30
CA SER A 142 -1.59 -49.04 16.93
C SER A 142 -0.96 -47.78 17.52
N SER A 143 -0.08 -47.94 18.52
CA SER A 143 0.70 -46.84 19.09
C SER A 143 1.49 -46.07 18.05
N GLN A 144 1.99 -46.76 17.02
CA GLN A 144 2.70 -46.14 15.90
C GLN A 144 1.77 -45.30 15.03
N THR A 145 0.60 -45.83 14.69
CA THR A 145 -0.42 -45.11 13.89
C THR A 145 -0.93 -43.85 14.60
N LEU A 146 -1.06 -43.89 15.93
CA LEU A 146 -1.40 -42.71 16.73
C LEU A 146 -0.32 -41.62 16.59
N THR A 147 0.95 -42.01 16.71
CA THR A 147 2.11 -41.11 16.54
C THR A 147 2.17 -40.48 15.15
N GLU A 148 2.10 -41.29 14.09
CA GLU A 148 2.14 -40.84 12.69
C GLU A 148 1.01 -39.87 12.35
N ARG A 149 -0.16 -40.10 12.94
CA ARG A 149 -1.37 -39.32 12.67
C ARG A 149 -1.42 -38.02 13.46
N TYR A 150 -1.15 -38.03 14.78
CA TYR A 150 -1.50 -36.90 15.64
C TYR A 150 -0.32 -36.18 16.31
N MET A 151 0.84 -36.81 16.45
CA MET A 151 1.99 -36.17 17.12
C MET A 151 2.41 -34.84 16.49
N PRO A 152 2.42 -34.66 15.15
CA PRO A 152 2.79 -33.38 14.53
C PRO A 152 1.96 -32.17 14.98
N TYR A 153 0.77 -32.39 15.53
CA TYR A 153 -0.13 -31.31 15.97
C TYR A 153 0.10 -30.88 17.42
N ALA A 154 0.88 -31.63 18.20
CA ALA A 154 1.29 -31.27 19.56
C ALA A 154 2.72 -31.77 19.90
N PRO A 155 3.74 -31.45 19.07
CA PRO A 155 5.07 -32.04 19.21
C PRO A 155 5.76 -31.69 20.55
N GLY A 156 5.58 -30.48 21.07
CA GLY A 156 6.11 -30.09 22.39
C GLY A 156 5.46 -30.77 23.60
N GLN A 157 4.48 -31.65 23.38
CA GLN A 157 3.73 -32.37 24.43
C GLN A 157 4.07 -33.87 24.44
N LEU A 158 5.32 -34.22 24.06
CA LEU A 158 5.77 -35.60 23.92
C LEU A 158 5.46 -36.46 25.15
N ASP A 159 5.74 -35.98 26.37
CA ASP A 159 5.46 -36.69 27.62
C ASP A 159 3.97 -37.04 27.79
N GLN A 160 3.08 -36.09 27.47
CA GLN A 160 1.62 -36.28 27.55
C GLN A 160 1.10 -37.29 26.52
N LEU A 161 1.75 -37.36 25.35
CA LEU A 161 1.42 -38.34 24.31
C LEU A 161 1.94 -39.74 24.67
N LEU A 162 3.19 -39.85 25.14
CA LEU A 162 3.79 -41.13 25.50
C LEU A 162 3.05 -41.82 26.66
N THR A 163 2.60 -41.05 27.66
CA THR A 163 1.76 -41.57 28.75
C THR A 163 0.40 -42.11 28.27
N ARG A 164 -0.04 -41.71 27.06
CA ARG A 164 -1.32 -42.07 26.43
C ARG A 164 -1.19 -43.08 25.30
N ARG A 165 -0.20 -43.98 25.39
CA ARG A 165 0.07 -45.09 24.46
C ARG A 165 0.62 -44.66 23.09
N PHE A 166 1.08 -43.44 22.91
CA PHE A 166 1.81 -43.07 21.69
C PHE A 166 3.21 -43.69 21.72
N ALA A 167 3.72 -44.08 20.56
CA ALA A 167 5.10 -44.55 20.43
C ALA A 167 6.05 -43.35 20.15
N LEU A 168 7.33 -43.49 20.49
CA LEU A 168 8.34 -42.58 19.96
C LEU A 168 8.39 -42.74 18.43
N PRO A 169 8.49 -41.63 17.67
CA PRO A 169 8.65 -41.73 16.22
C PRO A 169 9.99 -42.41 15.88
N THR A 170 10.09 -42.95 14.66
CA THR A 170 11.31 -43.62 14.18
C THR A 170 11.67 -43.14 12.76
N GLY A 171 12.90 -43.40 12.32
CA GLY A 171 13.36 -43.00 10.98
C GLY A 171 13.24 -41.49 10.73
N ASP A 172 12.74 -41.11 9.56
CA ASP A 172 12.65 -39.71 9.13
C ASP A 172 11.75 -38.84 10.03
N GLU A 173 10.72 -39.43 10.64
CA GLU A 173 9.82 -38.73 11.57
C GLU A 173 10.59 -38.33 12.85
N ALA A 174 11.39 -39.25 13.39
CA ALA A 174 12.24 -38.95 14.54
C ALA A 174 13.29 -37.89 14.22
N SER A 175 13.87 -37.91 13.02
CA SER A 175 14.83 -36.90 12.56
C SER A 175 14.20 -35.51 12.39
N CYS A 176 12.91 -35.46 12.06
CA CYS A 176 12.16 -34.21 12.01
C CYS A 176 11.73 -33.70 13.38
N LEU A 177 11.30 -34.59 14.27
CA LEU A 177 11.00 -34.23 15.65
C LEU A 177 12.26 -33.73 16.36
N LEU A 178 13.38 -34.45 16.23
CA LEU A 178 14.65 -34.07 16.82
C LEU A 178 15.07 -32.66 16.40
N ARG A 179 14.89 -32.32 15.12
CA ARG A 179 15.16 -30.97 14.65
C ARG A 179 14.23 -29.93 15.28
N TYR A 180 12.93 -30.22 15.36
CA TYR A 180 11.98 -29.35 16.04
C TYR A 180 12.37 -29.14 17.52
N GLU A 181 12.69 -30.22 18.25
CA GLU A 181 13.12 -30.15 19.66
C GLU A 181 14.38 -29.30 19.84
N VAL A 182 15.36 -29.47 18.95
CA VAL A 182 16.59 -28.66 18.95
C VAL A 182 16.29 -27.19 18.69
N GLU A 183 15.47 -26.87 17.67
CA GLU A 183 15.06 -25.49 17.34
C GLU A 183 14.23 -24.83 18.46
N GLN A 184 13.50 -25.62 19.25
CA GLN A 184 12.72 -25.16 20.41
C GLN A 184 13.49 -25.21 21.75
N ALA A 185 14.76 -25.63 21.75
CA ALA A 185 15.59 -25.84 22.93
C ALA A 185 15.06 -26.88 23.95
N LEU A 186 14.32 -27.89 23.51
CA LEU A 186 13.71 -28.94 24.33
C LEU A 186 14.65 -30.15 24.50
N ILE A 187 15.81 -29.91 25.13
CA ILE A 187 16.94 -30.85 25.18
C ILE A 187 16.63 -32.22 25.82
N LYS A 188 15.71 -32.27 26.80
CA LYS A 188 15.33 -33.54 27.44
C LYS A 188 14.63 -34.47 26.44
N GLN A 189 13.66 -33.94 25.71
CA GLN A 189 12.91 -34.67 24.69
C GLN A 189 13.83 -35.07 23.52
N ALA A 190 14.72 -34.16 23.10
CA ALA A 190 15.72 -34.46 22.07
C ALA A 190 16.63 -35.66 22.44
N LEU A 191 17.00 -35.80 23.72
CA LEU A 191 17.85 -36.91 24.18
C LEU A 191 17.12 -38.27 24.18
N GLU A 192 15.79 -38.29 24.29
CA GLU A 192 14.99 -39.52 24.25
C GLU A 192 14.90 -40.14 22.86
N LEU A 193 15.08 -39.33 21.81
CA LEU A 193 15.10 -39.80 20.43
C LEU A 193 16.40 -40.55 20.11
N SER A 194 16.28 -41.70 19.45
CA SER A 194 17.40 -42.61 19.14
C SER A 194 18.13 -42.28 17.82
N VAL A 195 17.74 -41.22 17.14
CA VAL A 195 18.32 -40.80 15.85
C VAL A 195 19.58 -39.94 16.01
N THR A 196 20.50 -40.08 15.06
CA THR A 196 21.80 -39.35 15.03
C THR A 196 21.81 -38.20 14.02
N HIS A 197 20.88 -38.13 13.08
CA HIS A 197 20.87 -37.10 12.04
C HIS A 197 19.66 -36.16 12.19
N LEU A 198 19.88 -34.89 11.88
CA LEU A 198 18.85 -33.88 11.80
C LEU A 198 18.28 -33.84 10.37
N SER A 199 16.97 -33.69 10.22
CA SER A 199 16.39 -33.54 8.88
C SER A 199 16.80 -32.21 8.25
N GLN A 200 17.42 -32.24 7.06
CA GLN A 200 17.87 -31.07 6.32
C GLN A 200 16.68 -30.18 5.88
N PRO A 201 16.79 -28.84 5.82
CA PRO A 201 15.67 -27.93 5.48
C PRO A 201 14.96 -28.26 4.18
N ALA A 202 15.70 -28.55 3.12
CA ALA A 202 15.13 -28.91 1.83
C ALA A 202 14.36 -30.25 1.88
N THR A 203 14.87 -31.22 2.64
CA THR A 203 14.26 -32.55 2.80
C THR A 203 13.04 -32.51 3.72
N ALA A 204 13.10 -31.73 4.81
CA ALA A 204 11.98 -31.48 5.71
C ALA A 204 10.80 -30.81 4.99
N GLN A 205 11.07 -29.93 4.03
CA GLN A 205 10.05 -29.33 3.16
C GLN A 205 9.40 -30.30 2.19
N GLN A 206 9.96 -31.50 1.98
CA GLN A 206 9.38 -32.52 1.11
C GLN A 206 8.67 -33.63 1.89
N ASN A 207 9.04 -33.83 3.16
CA ASN A 207 8.42 -34.84 4.02
C ASN A 207 7.08 -34.34 4.61
N PRO A 208 5.94 -35.01 4.31
CA PRO A 208 4.62 -34.60 4.78
C PRO A 208 4.44 -34.59 6.31
N TRP A 209 5.23 -35.37 7.05
CA TRP A 209 5.21 -35.37 8.51
C TRP A 209 5.89 -34.12 9.06
N CYS A 210 7.03 -33.74 8.48
CA CYS A 210 7.80 -32.57 8.90
C CYS A 210 7.11 -31.26 8.54
N LYS A 211 6.36 -31.22 7.42
CA LYS A 211 5.48 -30.09 7.07
C LYS A 211 4.37 -29.84 8.09
N ARG A 212 3.89 -30.89 8.76
CA ARG A 212 2.81 -30.80 9.75
C ARG A 212 3.29 -30.28 11.10
N LEU A 213 4.60 -30.36 11.38
CA LEU A 213 5.18 -29.72 12.56
C LEU A 213 5.01 -28.19 12.43
N PRO A 214 4.58 -27.50 13.50
CA PRO A 214 4.46 -26.06 13.49
C PRO A 214 5.83 -25.47 13.17
N PRO A 215 5.91 -24.51 12.21
CA PRO A 215 7.18 -23.87 11.90
C PRO A 215 7.70 -23.21 13.17
N SER A 216 8.98 -23.42 13.46
CA SER A 216 9.68 -22.86 14.63
C SER A 216 9.55 -21.33 14.79
N TYR A 217 9.06 -20.65 13.75
CA TYR A 217 8.89 -19.21 13.66
C TYR A 217 7.47 -18.68 13.98
N LYS A 218 6.42 -19.51 14.07
CA LYS A 218 5.05 -19.03 14.39
C LYS A 218 4.68 -19.37 15.85
N GLY A 219 4.66 -18.35 16.71
CA GLY A 219 3.81 -18.33 17.91
C GLY A 219 4.32 -19.01 19.18
N ALA A 220 4.90 -20.21 19.15
CA ALA A 220 5.27 -20.89 20.40
C ALA A 220 6.52 -20.26 21.04
N SER A 221 6.47 -19.99 22.34
CA SER A 221 7.60 -19.56 23.16
C SER A 221 8.75 -20.55 23.06
N ALA A 222 9.71 -20.32 22.15
CA ALA A 222 10.93 -21.12 22.08
C ALA A 222 11.60 -21.01 23.46
N VAL A 223 11.73 -22.14 24.14
CA VAL A 223 12.37 -22.20 25.46
C VAL A 223 13.76 -21.61 25.29
N ALA A 224 14.14 -20.70 26.19
CA ALA A 224 15.46 -20.10 26.14
C ALA A 224 16.53 -21.19 26.34
N PHE A 225 17.67 -21.08 25.64
CA PHE A 225 18.85 -21.82 26.04
C PHE A 225 19.12 -21.59 27.53
N LYS A 226 19.36 -22.67 28.28
CA LYS A 226 19.70 -22.61 29.70
C LYS A 226 21.11 -23.10 29.91
N ALA A 227 21.96 -22.24 30.46
CA ALA A 227 23.32 -22.60 30.86
C ALA A 227 23.36 -23.85 31.78
N SER A 228 22.33 -24.05 32.62
CA SER A 228 22.21 -25.23 33.50
C SER A 228 22.08 -26.56 32.73
N GLU A 229 21.70 -26.53 31.45
CA GLU A 229 21.50 -27.70 30.61
C GLU A 229 22.68 -27.95 29.65
N LEU A 230 23.78 -27.20 29.79
CA LEU A 230 24.93 -27.27 28.88
C LEU A 230 25.49 -28.69 28.72
N SER A 231 25.62 -29.43 29.82
CA SER A 231 26.10 -30.82 29.77
C SER A 231 25.19 -31.76 28.97
N ALA A 232 23.90 -31.45 28.87
CA ALA A 232 22.94 -32.21 28.07
C ALA A 232 23.08 -31.84 26.57
N TRP A 233 23.31 -30.56 26.27
CA TRP A 233 23.63 -30.09 24.93
C TRP A 233 24.93 -30.67 24.38
N GLU A 234 26.00 -30.72 25.19
CA GLU A 234 27.27 -31.35 24.81
C GLU A 234 27.12 -32.85 24.54
N LYS A 235 26.30 -33.56 25.33
CA LYS A 235 25.99 -34.98 25.10
C LYS A 235 25.20 -35.19 23.81
N LEU A 236 24.21 -34.34 23.55
CA LEU A 236 23.43 -34.42 22.31
C LEU A 236 24.33 -34.13 21.11
N ASP A 237 25.14 -33.07 21.15
CA ASP A 237 26.06 -32.74 20.07
C ASP A 237 27.05 -33.87 19.77
N ALA A 238 27.62 -34.52 20.79
CA ALA A 238 28.52 -35.65 20.60
C ALA A 238 27.85 -36.87 19.92
N ARG A 239 26.52 -37.00 20.03
CA ARG A 239 25.75 -38.09 19.43
C ARG A 239 25.37 -37.81 17.97
N LEU A 240 25.25 -36.54 17.58
CA LEU A 240 24.71 -36.17 16.27
C LEU A 240 25.75 -36.18 15.16
N ASP A 241 25.32 -36.35 13.92
CA ASP A 241 26.19 -36.34 12.75
C ASP A 241 26.65 -34.90 12.40
N GLU A 242 25.87 -33.88 12.78
CA GLU A 242 26.14 -32.46 12.48
C GLU A 242 26.24 -31.60 13.76
N PRO A 243 27.12 -30.58 13.78
CA PRO A 243 27.33 -29.74 14.97
C PRO A 243 26.10 -28.89 15.31
N LEU A 244 25.73 -28.86 16.60
CA LEU A 244 24.53 -28.16 17.08
C LEU A 244 24.67 -26.64 17.23
N PHE A 245 25.89 -26.12 17.17
CA PHE A 245 26.19 -24.73 17.55
C PHE A 245 25.26 -23.70 16.87
N ALA A 246 25.08 -23.82 15.55
CA ALA A 246 24.27 -22.88 14.77
C ALA A 246 22.78 -22.92 15.12
N TYR A 247 22.26 -24.06 15.58
CA TYR A 247 20.86 -24.22 15.97
C TYR A 247 20.52 -23.57 17.32
N LEU A 248 21.54 -23.32 18.16
CA LEU A 248 21.37 -22.72 19.48
C LEU A 248 21.42 -21.18 19.46
N LEU A 249 21.99 -20.57 18.43
CA LEU A 249 22.03 -19.11 18.28
C LEU A 249 20.66 -18.40 18.43
N PRO A 250 19.55 -18.87 17.82
CA PRO A 250 18.24 -18.22 17.96
C PRO A 250 17.59 -18.39 19.34
N THR A 251 18.09 -19.28 20.19
CA THR A 251 17.50 -19.59 21.50
C THR A 251 18.14 -18.78 22.63
N LEU A 252 19.20 -18.01 22.32
CA LEU A 252 19.89 -17.13 23.27
C LEU A 252 18.99 -15.96 23.71
N ARG A 253 19.05 -15.59 24.99
CA ARG A 253 18.24 -14.49 25.55
C ARG A 253 19.08 -13.46 26.30
N THR A 254 20.25 -13.84 26.79
CA THR A 254 21.14 -12.97 27.59
C THR A 254 22.58 -12.99 27.06
N PRO A 255 23.40 -11.94 27.29
CA PRO A 255 24.82 -11.95 26.93
C PRO A 255 25.60 -13.10 27.59
N ASN A 256 25.21 -13.47 28.82
CA ASN A 256 25.80 -14.62 29.50
C ASN A 256 25.54 -15.94 28.76
N ASP A 257 24.37 -16.11 28.13
CA ASP A 257 24.09 -17.29 27.32
C ASP A 257 25.04 -17.39 26.12
N VAL A 258 25.39 -16.26 25.51
CA VAL A 258 26.36 -16.19 24.42
C VAL A 258 27.72 -16.67 24.93
N GLN A 259 28.22 -16.10 26.04
CA GLN A 259 29.51 -16.47 26.60
C GLN A 259 29.56 -17.95 26.99
N VAL A 260 28.50 -18.48 27.61
CA VAL A 260 28.42 -19.90 27.98
C VAL A 260 28.42 -20.79 26.73
N LEU A 261 27.69 -20.43 25.68
CA LEU A 261 27.65 -21.19 24.43
C LEU A 261 29.01 -21.20 23.72
N PHE A 262 29.71 -20.07 23.64
CA PHE A 262 31.02 -19.97 22.99
C PHE A 262 32.15 -20.66 23.77
N ASN A 263 31.98 -20.82 25.09
CA ASN A 263 32.90 -21.58 25.94
C ASN A 263 32.53 -23.07 26.08
N ALA A 264 31.41 -23.50 25.49
CA ALA A 264 30.95 -24.88 25.54
C ALA A 264 31.86 -25.82 24.77
N LYS A 265 31.90 -27.10 25.15
CA LYS A 265 32.63 -28.16 24.43
C LYS A 265 31.79 -28.74 23.28
N LEU A 266 31.09 -27.89 22.53
CA LEU A 266 30.39 -28.26 21.31
C LEU A 266 31.39 -28.41 20.16
N ARG A 267 31.07 -29.27 19.19
CA ARG A 267 31.91 -29.46 18.01
C ARG A 267 32.06 -28.16 17.23
N PRO A 268 33.28 -27.85 16.75
CA PRO A 268 33.56 -26.59 16.09
C PRO A 268 32.85 -26.51 14.74
N ILE A 269 32.31 -25.33 14.43
CA ILE A 269 31.89 -24.96 13.08
C ILE A 269 32.99 -24.13 12.41
N THR A 270 33.04 -24.14 11.07
CA THR A 270 34.05 -23.36 10.34
C THR A 270 33.86 -21.87 10.58
N PRO A 271 34.92 -21.03 10.51
CA PRO A 271 34.78 -19.58 10.67
C PRO A 271 33.74 -18.98 9.72
N THR A 272 33.69 -19.45 8.47
CA THR A 272 32.70 -19.02 7.47
C THR A 272 31.27 -19.42 7.86
N ALA A 273 31.06 -20.65 8.36
CA ALA A 273 29.75 -21.10 8.82
C ALA A 273 29.29 -20.33 10.07
N LEU A 274 30.21 -20.02 10.99
CA LEU A 274 29.95 -19.18 12.16
C LEU A 274 29.49 -17.77 11.75
N THR A 275 30.22 -17.14 10.84
CA THR A 275 29.89 -15.81 10.34
C THR A 275 28.51 -15.78 9.67
N ASN A 276 28.21 -16.74 8.80
CA ASN A 276 26.91 -16.83 8.15
C ASN A 276 25.76 -17.08 9.14
N ALA A 277 25.99 -17.94 10.14
CA ALA A 277 24.99 -18.24 11.16
C ALA A 277 24.70 -17.03 12.06
N ILE A 278 25.72 -16.31 12.52
CA ILE A 278 25.53 -15.10 13.34
C ILE A 278 24.81 -14.01 12.54
N LEU A 279 25.20 -13.76 11.29
CA LEU A 279 24.57 -12.69 10.49
C LEU A 279 23.10 -12.95 10.17
N ALA A 280 22.72 -14.21 9.90
CA ALA A 280 21.33 -14.57 9.65
C ALA A 280 20.39 -14.20 10.82
N TRP A 281 20.91 -14.13 12.05
CA TRP A 281 20.13 -13.84 13.26
C TRP A 281 20.32 -12.43 13.80
N VAL A 282 21.51 -11.86 13.67
CA VAL A 282 21.78 -10.49 14.14
C VAL A 282 21.15 -9.46 13.19
N ALA A 283 20.98 -9.81 11.90
CA ALA A 283 20.43 -8.91 10.90
C ALA A 283 19.58 -9.64 9.84
N PRO A 284 18.40 -10.17 10.19
CA PRO A 284 17.54 -10.89 9.26
C PRO A 284 17.08 -10.03 8.05
N ASP A 285 16.92 -8.71 8.25
CA ASP A 285 16.58 -7.74 7.21
C ASP A 285 17.68 -7.59 6.14
N ILE A 286 18.95 -7.81 6.51
CA ILE A 286 20.09 -7.75 5.60
C ILE A 286 20.06 -8.90 4.58
N ALA A 287 19.57 -10.07 5.00
CA ALA A 287 19.63 -11.28 4.19
C ALA A 287 18.37 -11.51 3.34
N ASN A 288 17.16 -11.18 3.83
CA ASN A 288 15.92 -11.65 3.20
C ASN A 288 14.74 -10.65 3.13
N GLY A 289 14.90 -9.38 3.53
CA GLY A 289 13.87 -8.34 3.29
C GLY A 289 12.50 -8.57 3.95
N TYR A 290 12.43 -9.37 5.02
CA TYR A 290 11.21 -9.58 5.79
C TYR A 290 11.32 -8.91 7.16
N PRO A 291 10.58 -7.82 7.42
CA PRO A 291 10.42 -7.32 8.78
C PRO A 291 9.53 -8.30 9.53
N GLU A 292 9.75 -8.45 10.83
CA GLU A 292 9.04 -9.33 11.77
C GLU A 292 9.57 -10.76 11.86
N ARG A 293 10.55 -10.98 12.74
CA ARG A 293 10.66 -12.18 13.58
C ARG A 293 11.64 -11.94 14.73
N ARG A 294 11.11 -11.97 15.96
CA ARG A 294 11.78 -12.10 17.29
C ARG A 294 13.23 -11.60 17.35
N TYR A 295 13.40 -10.33 17.67
CA TYR A 295 14.72 -9.72 17.82
C TYR A 295 15.44 -10.25 19.06
N LEU A 296 16.64 -10.81 18.86
CA LEU A 296 17.66 -10.87 19.92
C LEU A 296 17.81 -9.47 20.52
N SER A 297 17.95 -9.35 21.84
CA SER A 297 18.15 -8.05 22.48
C SER A 297 19.42 -7.37 21.95
N ALA A 298 19.48 -6.03 22.00
CA ALA A 298 20.66 -5.27 21.55
C ALA A 298 21.96 -5.77 22.20
N ASN A 299 21.91 -6.09 23.49
CA ASN A 299 23.07 -6.61 24.24
C ASN A 299 23.48 -8.03 23.79
N VAL A 300 22.52 -8.91 23.48
CA VAL A 300 22.83 -10.25 22.93
C VAL A 300 23.44 -10.14 21.55
N ARG A 301 22.93 -9.24 20.70
CA ARG A 301 23.48 -8.98 19.37
C ARG A 301 24.90 -8.44 19.45
N LYS A 302 25.16 -7.46 20.31
CA LYS A 302 26.50 -6.92 20.56
C LYS A 302 27.50 -8.02 20.96
N GLU A 303 27.10 -8.86 21.93
CA GLU A 303 27.96 -9.95 22.41
C GLU A 303 28.23 -11.00 21.31
N LEU A 304 27.21 -11.37 20.52
CA LEU A 304 27.38 -12.29 19.38
C LEU A 304 28.35 -11.74 18.33
N LEU A 305 28.21 -10.45 18.00
CA LEU A 305 29.07 -9.80 17.03
C LEU A 305 30.53 -9.68 17.52
N ALA A 306 30.75 -9.55 18.84
CA ALA A 306 32.09 -9.54 19.42
C ALA A 306 32.87 -10.85 19.19
N HIS A 307 32.17 -11.95 18.89
CA HIS A 307 32.77 -13.24 18.56
C HIS A 307 33.00 -13.44 17.05
N LEU A 308 32.67 -12.47 16.19
CA LEU A 308 33.00 -12.56 14.76
C LEU A 308 34.50 -12.33 14.52
N PRO A 309 35.16 -13.21 13.74
CA PRO A 309 36.55 -12.97 13.36
C PRO A 309 36.65 -11.72 12.45
N PRO A 310 37.55 -10.75 12.72
CA PRO A 310 37.69 -9.54 11.91
C PRO A 310 37.87 -9.78 10.38
N PRO A 311 38.63 -10.80 9.94
CA PRO A 311 38.74 -11.13 8.51
C PRO A 311 37.42 -11.54 7.84
N GLY A 312 36.43 -11.99 8.63
CA GLY A 312 35.10 -12.33 8.14
C GLY A 312 34.16 -11.13 8.05
N LEU A 313 34.32 -10.13 8.92
CA LEU A 313 33.42 -8.97 8.99
C LEU A 313 33.68 -7.93 7.89
N THR A 314 34.96 -7.63 7.60
CA THR A 314 35.35 -6.59 6.63
C THR A 314 34.76 -6.81 5.23
N PRO A 315 34.82 -8.01 4.61
CA PRO A 315 34.24 -8.24 3.29
C PRO A 315 32.71 -8.10 3.26
N LEU A 316 32.04 -8.38 4.39
CA LEU A 316 30.59 -8.30 4.52
C LEU A 316 30.14 -6.83 4.63
N LEU A 317 30.88 -6.01 5.37
CA LEU A 317 30.60 -4.57 5.44
C LEU A 317 30.91 -3.83 4.13
N ASP A 318 31.68 -4.43 3.20
CA ASP A 318 31.88 -3.89 1.84
C ASP A 318 30.70 -4.18 0.87
N ASP A 319 29.64 -4.85 1.35
CA ASP A 319 28.35 -4.93 0.66
C ASP A 319 27.41 -3.80 1.17
N PRO A 320 26.92 -2.91 0.30
CA PRO A 320 26.10 -1.77 0.70
C PRO A 320 24.77 -2.16 1.36
N LYS A 321 24.18 -3.33 1.03
CA LYS A 321 22.95 -3.81 1.70
C LYS A 321 23.23 -4.23 3.14
N ILE A 322 24.34 -4.93 3.33
CA ILE A 322 24.80 -5.37 4.66
C ILE A 322 25.20 -4.14 5.49
N LEU A 323 25.96 -3.22 4.92
CA LEU A 323 26.34 -1.98 5.59
C LEU A 323 25.12 -1.17 6.06
N LYS A 324 24.10 -1.04 5.20
CA LYS A 324 22.85 -0.33 5.57
C LYS A 324 22.17 -0.96 6.78
N GLY A 325 21.97 -2.28 6.77
CA GLY A 325 21.32 -2.96 7.89
C GLY A 325 22.17 -3.00 9.16
N TRP A 326 23.51 -3.07 9.03
CA TRP A 326 24.44 -2.92 10.16
C TRP A 326 24.25 -1.57 10.85
N MET A 327 24.19 -0.49 10.06
CA MET A 327 23.97 0.86 10.58
C MET A 327 22.59 1.01 11.22
N HIS A 328 21.51 0.51 10.58
CA HIS A 328 20.17 0.52 11.18
C HIS A 328 20.09 -0.23 12.51
N LEU A 329 20.82 -1.34 12.63
CA LEU A 329 20.92 -2.09 13.87
C LEU A 329 21.62 -1.27 14.96
N ALA A 330 22.74 -0.64 14.60
CA ALA A 330 23.56 0.16 15.50
C ALA A 330 22.78 1.39 16.03
N THR A 331 22.02 2.08 15.18
CA THR A 331 21.25 3.29 15.55
C THR A 331 20.09 3.00 16.50
N ARG A 332 19.62 1.75 16.58
CA ARG A 332 18.57 1.30 17.52
C ARG A 332 19.14 0.83 18.87
N SER A 333 20.44 0.95 19.07
CA SER A 333 21.14 0.53 20.28
C SER A 333 21.66 1.76 21.06
N PRO A 334 21.99 1.63 22.36
CA PRO A 334 22.52 2.75 23.13
C PRO A 334 23.81 3.33 22.51
N GLY A 335 24.13 4.60 22.79
CA GLY A 335 25.20 5.34 22.11
C GLY A 335 26.60 4.68 22.16
N ASP A 336 26.93 3.96 23.24
CA ASP A 336 28.17 3.19 23.37
C ASP A 336 28.28 2.03 22.36
N THR A 337 27.12 1.46 21.99
CA THR A 337 26.99 0.36 21.04
C THR A 337 27.05 0.88 19.61
N PHE A 338 26.52 2.09 19.36
CA PHE A 338 26.67 2.77 18.08
C PHE A 338 28.15 3.10 17.78
N ALA A 339 28.85 3.71 18.75
CA ALA A 339 30.27 4.05 18.59
C ALA A 339 31.12 2.81 18.27
N TRP A 340 30.96 1.74 19.05
CA TRP A 340 31.63 0.47 18.79
C TRP A 340 31.32 -0.12 17.41
N ALA A 341 30.04 -0.09 16.99
CA ALA A 341 29.62 -0.64 15.70
C ALA A 341 30.18 0.17 14.51
N LEU A 342 30.26 1.49 14.66
CA LEU A 342 30.87 2.40 13.69
C LEU A 342 32.39 2.17 13.58
N GLU A 343 33.06 1.86 14.70
CA GLU A 343 34.49 1.52 14.70
C GLU A 343 34.82 0.25 13.92
N GLN A 344 33.90 -0.73 13.86
CA GLN A 344 34.10 -1.96 13.08
C GLN A 344 34.13 -1.72 11.56
N ILE A 345 33.64 -0.58 11.08
CA ILE A 345 33.56 -0.28 9.65
C ILE A 345 34.92 0.27 9.17
N PRO A 346 35.58 -0.41 8.22
CA PRO A 346 36.85 0.07 7.68
C PRO A 346 36.71 1.44 7.01
N ASP A 347 37.72 2.29 7.14
CA ASP A 347 37.74 3.61 6.50
C ASP A 347 37.57 3.53 4.97
N THR A 348 38.13 2.49 4.35
CA THR A 348 37.96 2.24 2.91
C THR A 348 36.51 2.02 2.50
N VAL A 349 35.71 1.39 3.35
CA VAL A 349 34.27 1.17 3.14
C VAL A 349 33.50 2.48 3.35
N LEU A 350 33.84 3.24 4.38
CA LEU A 350 33.21 4.55 4.65
C LEU A 350 33.45 5.55 3.52
N VAL A 351 34.65 5.55 2.93
CA VAL A 351 34.98 6.38 1.75
C VAL A 351 34.23 5.90 0.50
N LYS A 352 33.98 4.60 0.38
CA LYS A 352 33.32 3.99 -0.79
C LYS A 352 31.80 4.13 -0.77
N TYR A 353 31.16 4.04 0.40
CA TYR A 353 29.70 4.10 0.55
C TYR A 353 29.19 5.11 1.60
N PRO A 354 29.61 6.37 1.54
CA PRO A 354 29.23 7.37 2.54
C PRO A 354 27.70 7.63 2.57
N GLU A 355 27.02 7.58 1.42
CA GLU A 355 25.55 7.75 1.36
C GLU A 355 24.78 6.66 2.07
N VAL A 356 25.27 5.41 2.04
CA VAL A 356 24.59 4.26 2.63
C VAL A 356 24.54 4.41 4.14
N VAL A 357 25.66 4.86 4.74
CA VAL A 357 25.79 5.11 6.16
C VAL A 357 24.85 6.24 6.59
N ILE A 358 24.84 7.36 5.86
CA ILE A 358 23.98 8.49 6.20
C ILE A 358 22.50 8.14 6.04
N LYS A 359 22.10 7.56 4.91
CA LYS A 359 20.70 7.12 4.66
C LYS A 359 20.19 6.14 5.71
N ALA A 360 21.07 5.31 6.29
CA ALA A 360 20.70 4.38 7.34
C ALA A 360 20.41 5.08 8.67
N VAL A 361 21.13 6.16 8.97
CA VAL A 361 20.95 6.95 10.18
C VAL A 361 19.75 7.89 10.02
N THR A 362 19.58 8.51 8.86
CA THR A 362 18.56 9.51 8.53
C THR A 362 17.17 8.93 8.19
N TYR A 363 16.85 7.71 8.62
CA TYR A 363 15.62 7.02 8.17
C TYR A 363 14.41 7.36 9.06
N PRO A 364 13.23 7.73 8.51
CA PRO A 364 12.10 8.28 9.27
C PRO A 364 11.53 7.39 10.38
N GLU A 365 11.65 6.07 10.26
CA GLU A 365 11.15 5.10 11.26
C GLU A 365 12.00 5.02 12.54
N ILE A 366 13.13 5.76 12.61
CA ILE A 366 14.10 5.75 13.73
C ILE A 366 13.94 7.00 14.61
N GLN A 367 12.78 7.68 14.59
CA GLN A 367 12.47 8.85 15.43
C GLN A 367 12.27 8.51 16.92
N SER A 368 13.23 7.81 17.54
CA SER A 368 13.31 7.61 18.99
C SER A 368 14.16 8.70 19.65
N ASN A 369 14.02 8.83 20.98
CA ASN A 369 14.69 9.86 21.81
C ASN A 369 16.24 9.81 21.80
N ASP A 370 16.87 8.79 21.21
CA ASP A 370 18.34 8.58 21.24
C ASP A 370 19.06 9.12 19.98
N PHE A 371 18.31 9.59 18.98
CA PHE A 371 18.82 10.13 17.71
C PHE A 371 19.87 11.24 17.84
N PRO A 372 19.85 12.15 18.84
CA PRO A 372 20.89 13.17 18.97
C PRO A 372 22.28 12.61 19.31
N SER A 373 22.37 11.38 19.86
CA SER A 373 23.61 10.81 20.38
C SER A 373 24.53 10.19 19.31
N VAL A 374 24.01 9.89 18.12
CA VAL A 374 24.78 9.24 17.03
C VAL A 374 25.60 10.21 16.20
N TRP A 375 25.14 11.46 16.08
CA TRP A 375 25.77 12.49 15.24
C TRP A 375 27.19 12.88 15.67
N PRO A 376 27.49 13.05 16.97
CA PRO A 376 28.88 13.29 17.40
C PRO A 376 29.83 12.19 16.94
N GLU A 377 29.43 10.92 17.05
CA GLU A 377 30.27 9.78 16.64
C GLU A 377 30.47 9.73 15.11
N LEU A 378 29.42 10.01 14.34
CA LEU A 378 29.51 10.11 12.87
C LEU A 378 30.43 11.24 12.43
N LEU A 379 30.28 12.43 13.02
CA LEU A 379 31.09 13.61 12.70
C LEU A 379 32.52 13.51 13.25
N ASN A 380 32.80 12.60 14.19
CA ASN A 380 34.17 12.29 14.59
C ASN A 380 34.89 11.38 13.58
N ARG A 381 34.16 10.60 12.76
CA ARG A 381 34.76 9.74 11.72
C ARG A 381 35.14 10.54 10.48
N LYS A 382 36.35 11.11 10.48
CA LYS A 382 36.90 11.93 9.37
C LYS A 382 36.91 11.25 7.99
N SER A 383 36.90 9.92 7.94
CA SER A 383 36.83 9.14 6.70
C SER A 383 35.45 9.23 6.02
N LEU A 384 34.41 9.57 6.78
CA LEU A 384 33.06 9.84 6.27
C LEU A 384 33.01 11.29 5.76
N ARG A 385 33.21 11.45 4.45
CA ARG A 385 33.29 12.75 3.78
C ARG A 385 31.91 13.25 3.35
N LEU A 386 31.27 14.05 4.21
CA LEU A 386 29.92 14.58 3.98
C LEU A 386 29.88 15.69 2.91
N ASP A 387 31.01 16.37 2.68
CA ASP A 387 31.19 17.42 1.65
C ASP A 387 30.93 16.95 0.21
N ARG A 388 30.89 15.63 -0.03
CA ARG A 388 30.71 15.03 -1.35
C ARG A 388 29.32 14.45 -1.58
N LEU A 389 28.45 14.53 -0.58
CA LEU A 389 27.14 13.93 -0.62
C LEU A 389 26.12 15.03 -0.92
N ASN A 390 25.47 14.96 -2.08
CA ASN A 390 24.28 15.76 -2.32
C ASN A 390 23.10 15.12 -1.58
N ILE A 391 22.99 15.39 -0.28
CA ILE A 391 21.90 14.93 0.57
C ILE A 391 21.02 16.12 0.89
N SER A 392 19.87 16.18 0.21
CA SER A 392 18.76 17.05 0.58
C SER A 392 18.27 16.72 2.00
N SER A 393 17.89 17.73 2.76
CA SER A 393 17.32 17.66 4.11
C SER A 393 18.28 17.19 5.19
N LEU A 394 19.60 17.40 5.03
CA LEU A 394 20.58 16.98 6.03
C LEU A 394 20.48 17.86 7.31
N LEU A 395 20.32 19.17 7.17
CA LEU A 395 20.20 20.08 8.32
C LEU A 395 18.96 19.81 9.17
N GLU A 396 17.88 19.31 8.58
CA GLU A 396 16.67 18.93 9.32
C GLU A 396 16.93 17.74 10.27
N GLN A 397 17.95 16.95 9.97
CA GLN A 397 18.22 15.68 10.62
C GLN A 397 19.44 15.73 11.54
N VAL A 398 20.30 16.74 11.39
CA VAL A 398 21.41 16.94 12.31
C VAL A 398 20.96 17.89 13.43
N PRO A 399 21.14 17.53 14.71
CA PRO A 399 20.93 18.45 15.83
C PRO A 399 21.73 19.74 15.67
N VAL A 400 21.14 20.90 16.02
CA VAL A 400 21.74 22.23 15.82
C VAL A 400 23.12 22.37 16.49
N ASN A 401 23.33 21.73 17.63
CA ASN A 401 24.63 21.72 18.33
C ASN A 401 25.74 20.99 17.56
N ALA A 402 25.40 20.11 16.62
CA ALA A 402 26.35 19.39 15.77
C ALA A 402 26.62 20.11 14.42
N TRP A 403 25.89 21.18 14.10
CA TRP A 403 26.07 21.93 12.85
C TRP A 403 27.48 22.52 12.68
N PRO A 404 28.14 23.12 13.69
CA PRO A 404 29.49 23.64 13.50
C PRO A 404 30.47 22.58 12.98
N ALA A 405 30.43 21.37 13.55
CA ALA A 405 31.25 20.25 13.11
C ALA A 405 30.88 19.76 11.71
N LEU A 406 29.59 19.79 11.34
CA LEU A 406 29.12 19.48 10.00
C LEU A 406 29.68 20.47 8.94
N PHE A 407 29.63 21.78 9.22
CA PHE A 407 30.21 22.79 8.32
C PHE A 407 31.75 22.70 8.26
N GLU A 408 32.43 22.40 9.38
CA GLU A 408 33.88 22.15 9.40
C GLU A 408 34.29 20.94 8.55
N GLN A 409 33.42 19.93 8.42
CA GLN A 409 33.64 18.80 7.52
C GLN A 409 33.42 19.12 6.03
N GLY A 410 32.99 20.34 5.70
CA GLY A 410 32.80 20.81 4.32
C GLY A 410 31.38 20.71 3.79
N TYR A 411 30.36 20.63 4.65
CA TYR A 411 28.98 20.80 4.22
C TYR A 411 28.74 22.22 3.68
N HIS A 412 28.06 22.30 2.53
CA HIS A 412 27.69 23.56 1.91
C HIS A 412 26.16 23.62 1.74
N LEU A 413 25.59 24.79 1.99
CA LEU A 413 24.19 25.06 1.66
C LEU A 413 24.05 25.09 0.14
N GLU A 414 23.20 24.24 -0.44
CA GLU A 414 22.96 24.26 -1.88
C GLU A 414 22.40 25.62 -2.31
N GLU A 415 23.03 26.27 -3.29
CA GLU A 415 22.42 27.42 -3.95
C GLU A 415 21.29 26.90 -4.87
N THR A 416 20.07 27.35 -4.61
CA THR A 416 18.92 27.01 -5.46
C THR A 416 19.13 27.59 -6.85
N SER A 417 18.68 26.88 -7.90
CA SER A 417 18.80 27.35 -9.28
C SER A 417 18.01 28.64 -9.57
N ASN A 418 17.10 29.01 -8.66
CA ASN A 418 16.41 30.29 -8.67
C ASN A 418 17.08 31.20 -7.63
N ALA A 419 17.65 32.32 -8.06
CA ALA A 419 18.27 33.31 -7.16
C ALA A 419 17.32 33.89 -6.08
N ASP A 420 16.02 33.56 -6.13
CA ASP A 420 14.97 34.03 -5.24
C ASP A 420 14.57 33.03 -4.13
N ASP A 421 15.02 31.77 -4.15
CA ASP A 421 14.56 30.71 -3.23
C ASP A 421 15.63 30.31 -2.19
N LEU A 422 15.23 30.10 -0.93
CA LEU A 422 16.10 29.47 0.08
C LEU A 422 16.14 27.94 -0.10
N PRO A 423 17.23 27.26 0.34
CA PRO A 423 17.29 25.80 0.35
C PRO A 423 16.10 25.20 1.11
N PRO A 424 15.45 24.13 0.61
CA PRO A 424 14.28 23.51 1.26
C PRO A 424 14.51 23.19 2.75
N ASP A 425 15.69 22.69 3.10
CA ASP A 425 16.08 22.33 4.46
C ASP A 425 16.03 23.51 5.43
N ILE A 426 16.48 24.68 4.96
CA ILE A 426 16.46 25.91 5.75
C ILE A 426 15.01 26.39 5.93
N VAL A 427 14.20 26.26 4.88
CA VAL A 427 12.77 26.63 4.93
C VAL A 427 12.06 25.79 5.99
N THR A 428 12.18 24.46 5.94
CA THR A 428 11.57 23.57 6.92
C THR A 428 12.07 23.86 8.35
N TRP A 429 13.38 24.06 8.51
CA TRP A 429 13.97 24.37 9.81
C TRP A 429 13.50 25.72 10.36
N LEU A 430 13.43 26.79 9.57
CA LEU A 430 12.92 28.08 10.02
C LEU A 430 11.45 27.99 10.48
N LEU A 431 10.65 27.18 9.78
CA LEU A 431 9.24 26.97 10.12
C LEU A 431 9.07 26.16 11.41
N ASN A 432 9.85 25.10 11.59
CA ASN A 432 9.66 24.14 12.69
C ASN A 432 10.55 24.38 13.91
N GLY A 433 11.71 25.02 13.74
CA GLY A 433 12.69 25.26 14.80
C GLY A 433 12.18 26.17 15.91
N SER A 434 12.66 25.94 17.13
CA SER A 434 12.36 26.81 18.27
C SER A 434 13.14 28.12 18.20
N ASN A 435 12.71 29.15 18.93
CA ASN A 435 13.46 30.41 19.01
C ASN A 435 14.87 30.20 19.60
N ALA A 436 15.05 29.20 20.47
CA ALA A 436 16.36 28.85 21.02
C ALA A 436 17.28 28.26 19.94
N ASP A 437 16.77 27.33 19.15
CA ASP A 437 17.50 26.73 18.02
C ASP A 437 17.88 27.79 16.98
N ILE A 438 16.94 28.68 16.64
CA ILE A 438 17.18 29.80 15.72
C ILE A 438 18.29 30.69 16.26
N THR A 439 18.21 31.11 17.52
CA THR A 439 19.22 31.96 18.15
C THR A 439 20.61 31.30 18.14
N GLN A 440 20.67 30.00 18.38
CA GLN A 440 21.92 29.24 18.37
C GLN A 440 22.52 29.09 16.96
N ALA A 441 21.69 28.78 15.96
CA ALA A 441 22.16 28.47 14.61
C ALA A 441 22.40 29.70 13.72
N TRP A 442 21.70 30.80 13.99
CA TRP A 442 21.65 31.96 13.10
C TRP A 442 23.02 32.57 12.74
N PRO A 443 23.98 32.75 13.67
CA PRO A 443 25.29 33.28 13.33
C PRO A 443 26.07 32.39 12.35
N LEU A 444 25.91 31.06 12.47
CA LEU A 444 26.56 30.09 11.60
C LEU A 444 25.94 30.13 10.21
N LEU A 445 24.60 30.11 10.12
CA LEU A 445 23.92 30.12 8.82
C LEU A 445 24.18 31.41 8.01
N THR A 446 24.17 32.57 8.67
CA THR A 446 24.39 33.87 8.00
C THR A 446 25.83 34.07 7.53
N GLN A 447 26.80 33.35 8.12
CA GLN A 447 28.17 33.27 7.60
C GLN A 447 28.26 32.51 6.26
N HIS A 448 27.38 31.53 6.05
CA HIS A 448 27.38 30.66 4.88
C HIS A 448 26.33 31.03 3.81
N SER A 449 25.35 31.89 4.13
CA SER A 449 24.34 32.38 3.18
C SER A 449 24.05 33.87 3.39
N THR A 450 24.42 34.70 2.41
CA THR A 450 24.23 36.15 2.46
C THR A 450 22.79 36.60 2.20
N VAL A 451 21.97 35.76 1.55
CA VAL A 451 20.56 36.05 1.24
C VAL A 451 19.60 35.68 2.38
N LEU A 452 20.07 34.91 3.37
CA LEU A 452 19.22 34.40 4.45
C LEU A 452 18.60 35.53 5.29
N ALA A 453 19.37 36.56 5.62
CA ALA A 453 18.91 37.69 6.41
C ALA A 453 17.75 38.45 5.73
N ASP A 454 17.79 38.57 4.41
CA ASP A 454 16.77 39.28 3.63
C ASP A 454 15.50 38.45 3.39
N ARG A 455 15.57 37.12 3.57
CA ARG A 455 14.49 36.22 3.15
C ARG A 455 13.81 35.47 4.29
N ALA A 456 14.45 35.30 5.44
CA ALA A 456 13.94 34.45 6.52
C ALA A 456 12.55 34.86 7.04
N ILE A 457 12.30 36.16 7.20
CA ILE A 457 10.99 36.66 7.68
C ILE A 457 9.88 36.31 6.68
N ALA A 458 10.13 36.51 5.38
CA ALA A 458 9.19 36.14 4.34
C ALA A 458 8.93 34.62 4.37
N VAL A 459 9.96 33.80 4.59
CA VAL A 459 9.82 32.35 4.69
C VAL A 459 8.98 31.90 5.89
N VAL A 460 9.03 32.60 7.02
CA VAL A 460 8.18 32.29 8.19
C VAL A 460 6.71 32.64 7.95
N LEU A 461 6.43 33.78 7.31
CA LEU A 461 5.05 34.26 7.11
C LEU A 461 4.34 33.65 5.89
N ARG A 462 5.07 33.48 4.79
CA ARG A 462 4.50 33.18 3.48
C ARG A 462 3.78 31.83 3.37
N PRO A 463 4.09 30.77 4.14
CA PRO A 463 3.36 29.49 4.08
C PRO A 463 1.93 29.55 4.62
N PHE A 464 1.61 30.52 5.49
CA PHE A 464 0.26 30.68 6.02
C PHE A 464 -0.70 31.19 4.92
N GLY A 465 -1.88 30.57 4.83
CA GLY A 465 -2.84 30.88 3.78
C GLY A 465 -2.51 30.28 2.41
N ARG A 466 -1.51 29.38 2.36
CA ARG A 466 -1.16 28.62 1.17
C ARG A 466 -1.73 27.20 1.27
N VAL A 467 -1.29 26.39 2.23
CA VAL A 467 -1.70 24.96 2.31
C VAL A 467 -3.16 24.79 2.70
N ASP A 468 -3.61 25.53 3.71
CA ASP A 468 -5.00 25.61 4.14
C ASP A 468 -5.44 27.07 4.05
N TRP A 469 -5.67 27.47 2.80
CA TRP A 469 -5.90 28.86 2.42
C TRP A 469 -7.18 29.43 3.04
N ALA A 470 -8.21 28.61 3.24
CA ALA A 470 -9.47 29.01 3.87
C ALA A 470 -9.27 29.44 5.34
N ASN A 471 -8.44 28.73 6.09
CA ASN A 471 -8.25 29.00 7.53
C ASN A 471 -6.98 29.80 7.85
N CYS A 472 -6.23 30.25 6.83
CA CYS A 472 -4.89 30.82 7.00
C CYS A 472 -3.99 29.93 7.88
N SER A 473 -3.92 28.64 7.56
CA SER A 473 -3.16 27.67 8.34
C SER A 473 -2.04 27.00 7.53
N PHE A 474 -0.99 26.58 8.23
CA PHE A 474 0.11 25.80 7.69
C PHE A 474 0.45 24.66 8.67
N ALA A 475 0.35 23.41 8.18
CA ALA A 475 0.53 22.21 9.01
C ALA A 475 -0.35 22.22 10.29
N GLY A 476 -1.60 22.69 10.17
CA GLY A 476 -2.55 22.80 11.29
C GLY A 476 -2.29 23.95 12.27
N ARG A 477 -1.34 24.85 11.96
CA ARG A 477 -1.02 26.03 12.78
C ARG A 477 -1.51 27.30 12.09
N SER A 478 -2.12 28.22 12.84
CA SER A 478 -2.46 29.57 12.36
C SER A 478 -1.37 30.59 12.72
N ILE A 479 -1.43 31.78 12.12
CA ILE A 479 -0.56 32.90 12.51
C ILE A 479 -0.92 33.32 13.95
N ASP A 480 0.01 33.10 14.87
CA ASP A 480 -0.19 33.27 16.30
C ASP A 480 0.95 34.07 16.98
N GLN A 481 0.92 34.14 18.32
CA GLN A 481 1.96 34.85 19.07
C GLN A 481 3.33 34.19 18.91
N GLN A 482 3.43 32.86 18.79
CA GLN A 482 4.72 32.19 18.57
C GLN A 482 5.36 32.61 17.25
N THR A 483 4.53 32.80 16.21
CA THR A 483 4.96 33.31 14.91
C THR A 483 5.52 34.73 15.02
N VAL A 484 4.81 35.63 15.73
CA VAL A 484 5.26 37.00 16.01
C VAL A 484 6.58 37.00 16.80
N ASP A 485 6.66 36.18 17.85
CA ASP A 485 7.86 36.09 18.69
C ASP A 485 9.07 35.59 17.89
N LYS A 486 8.87 34.61 17.00
CA LYS A 486 9.90 34.10 16.09
C LYS A 486 10.39 35.18 15.11
N ILE A 487 9.48 35.93 14.50
CA ILE A 487 9.82 37.04 13.60
C ILE A 487 10.60 38.12 14.35
N HIS A 488 10.14 38.47 15.54
CA HIS A 488 10.84 39.44 16.38
C HIS A 488 12.25 38.96 16.76
N THR A 489 12.43 37.67 17.11
CA THR A 489 13.75 37.07 17.32
C THR A 489 14.63 37.16 16.07
N LEU A 490 14.10 36.85 14.88
CA LEU A 490 14.84 36.97 13.62
C LEU A 490 15.30 38.41 13.36
N ILE A 491 14.43 39.41 13.58
CA ILE A 491 14.78 40.83 13.46
C ILE A 491 15.90 41.20 14.44
N GLN A 492 15.81 40.76 15.70
CA GLN A 492 16.87 40.99 16.70
C GLN A 492 18.22 40.37 16.31
N LEU A 493 18.18 39.26 15.58
CA LEU A 493 19.36 38.57 15.06
C LEU A 493 19.87 39.15 13.73
N GLY A 494 19.25 40.22 13.21
CA GLY A 494 19.69 40.94 12.02
C GLY A 494 18.99 40.55 10.71
N ALA A 495 17.84 39.85 10.77
CA ALA A 495 17.00 39.66 9.59
C ALA A 495 16.31 40.97 9.18
N HIS A 496 16.20 41.22 7.88
CA HIS A 496 15.63 42.46 7.36
C HIS A 496 14.13 42.29 7.04
N PRO A 497 13.26 43.15 7.58
CA PRO A 497 11.84 43.12 7.23
C PRO A 497 11.63 43.68 5.82
N HIS A 498 11.01 42.86 4.96
CA HIS A 498 10.51 43.27 3.66
C HIS A 498 8.98 43.20 3.68
N PRO A 499 8.29 44.32 3.97
CA PRO A 499 6.85 44.31 4.14
C PRO A 499 6.14 43.85 2.87
N ALA A 500 5.30 42.83 3.01
CA ALA A 500 4.46 42.27 1.94
C ALA A 500 2.97 42.33 2.33
N PRO A 501 2.03 42.42 1.38
CA PRO A 501 0.62 42.33 1.71
C PRO A 501 0.31 40.98 2.35
N LEU A 502 -0.35 41.00 3.50
CA LEU A 502 -0.92 39.78 4.08
C LEU A 502 -2.04 39.28 3.16
N LEU A 503 -2.12 37.97 2.90
CA LEU A 503 -3.20 37.40 2.08
C LEU A 503 -4.58 37.72 2.67
N ALA A 504 -5.60 37.89 1.82
CA ALA A 504 -6.92 38.34 2.25
C ALA A 504 -7.57 37.38 3.27
N ALA A 505 -7.53 36.08 2.99
CA ALA A 505 -7.99 35.06 3.92
C ALA A 505 -7.24 35.11 5.26
N CYS A 506 -5.94 35.42 5.24
CA CYS A 506 -5.13 35.60 6.44
C CYS A 506 -5.46 36.87 7.22
N ALA A 507 -5.75 37.97 6.55
CA ALA A 507 -6.18 39.20 7.20
C ALA A 507 -7.51 39.01 7.96
N THR A 508 -8.41 38.14 7.46
CA THR A 508 -9.68 37.83 8.12
C THR A 508 -9.54 36.84 9.28
N HIS A 509 -8.73 35.78 9.12
CA HIS A 509 -8.65 34.69 10.10
C HIS A 509 -7.57 34.88 11.19
N THR A 510 -6.63 35.82 10.99
CA THR A 510 -5.61 36.15 12.00
C THR A 510 -6.18 37.12 13.04
N PRO A 511 -6.00 36.87 14.36
CA PRO A 511 -6.51 37.78 15.39
C PRO A 511 -6.04 39.23 15.18
N PRO A 512 -6.90 40.25 15.33
CA PRO A 512 -6.53 41.64 15.04
C PRO A 512 -5.30 42.16 15.79
N LYS A 513 -5.08 41.66 17.02
CA LYS A 513 -3.90 41.96 17.83
C LYS A 513 -2.61 41.48 17.16
N ILE A 514 -2.62 40.27 16.59
CA ILE A 514 -1.47 39.68 15.88
C ILE A 514 -1.18 40.46 14.60
N VAL A 515 -2.23 40.82 13.84
CA VAL A 515 -2.08 41.66 12.64
C VAL A 515 -1.46 43.02 12.98
N ALA A 516 -1.91 43.67 14.07
CA ALA A 516 -1.33 44.93 14.52
C ALA A 516 0.16 44.79 14.88
N GLN A 517 0.55 43.73 15.59
CA GLN A 517 1.96 43.47 15.89
C GLN A 517 2.80 43.23 14.64
N LEU A 518 2.30 42.49 13.64
CA LEU A 518 3.00 42.28 12.37
C LEU A 518 3.17 43.59 11.58
N LEU A 519 2.17 44.49 11.63
CA LEU A 519 2.29 45.84 11.06
C LEU A 519 3.33 46.69 11.80
N GLU A 520 3.37 46.63 13.15
CA GLU A 520 4.36 47.33 13.98
C GLU A 520 5.79 46.85 13.71
N LEU A 521 5.98 45.55 13.45
CA LEU A 521 7.26 44.97 13.05
C LEU A 521 7.64 45.30 11.59
N ASN A 522 6.78 46.01 10.84
CA ASN A 522 6.97 46.37 9.45
C ASN A 522 7.21 45.15 8.53
N VAL A 523 6.60 44.01 8.86
CA VAL A 523 6.75 42.76 8.07
C VAL A 523 5.57 42.50 7.14
N ILE A 524 4.44 43.18 7.37
CA ILE A 524 3.30 43.19 6.46
C ILE A 524 2.88 44.61 6.10
N THR A 525 2.22 44.78 4.95
CA THR A 525 1.50 46.03 4.60
C THR A 525 0.01 45.87 4.83
N ALA A 526 -0.68 46.97 5.12
CA ALA A 526 -2.14 47.00 5.06
C ALA A 526 -2.60 46.61 3.65
N GLN A 527 -3.65 45.78 3.55
CA GLN A 527 -4.22 45.43 2.25
C GLN A 527 -4.75 46.68 1.55
N SER A 528 -4.46 46.80 0.25
CA SER A 528 -5.12 47.82 -0.58
C SER A 528 -6.61 47.52 -0.62
N THR A 529 -7.44 48.48 -0.20
CA THR A 529 -8.91 48.40 -0.33
C THR A 529 -9.39 48.76 -1.74
N ASP A 530 -8.48 49.05 -2.67
CA ASP A 530 -8.82 49.40 -4.05
C ASP A 530 -9.11 48.14 -4.87
N GLU A 531 -10.35 47.66 -4.75
CA GLU A 531 -10.89 46.44 -5.37
C GLU A 531 -10.69 46.39 -6.90
N HIS A 532 -10.52 47.54 -7.56
CA HIS A 532 -10.30 47.64 -9.00
C HIS A 532 -8.85 47.33 -9.42
N ILE A 533 -7.86 47.71 -8.62
CA ILE A 533 -6.44 47.43 -8.88
C ILE A 533 -6.14 45.94 -8.71
N MET A 534 -6.81 45.28 -7.76
CA MET A 534 -6.59 43.86 -7.47
C MET A 534 -7.26 42.92 -8.48
N LYS A 535 -8.42 43.26 -9.07
CA LYS A 535 -9.16 42.38 -10.01
C LYS A 535 -8.62 42.36 -11.45
N THR A 536 -7.57 43.11 -11.78
CA THR A 536 -7.17 43.37 -13.18
C THR A 536 -5.69 43.12 -13.49
N ARG A 537 -4.90 42.57 -12.55
CA ARG A 537 -3.50 42.24 -12.86
C ARG A 537 -3.41 41.04 -13.80
N PHE A 538 -4.11 39.95 -13.49
CA PHE A 538 -4.20 38.78 -14.35
C PHE A 538 -5.49 38.83 -15.14
N GLU A 539 -5.37 38.83 -16.47
CA GLU A 539 -6.47 38.80 -17.43
C GLU A 539 -6.45 37.48 -18.21
N ARG A 540 -7.62 36.96 -18.58
CA ARG A 540 -7.71 35.75 -19.42
C ARG A 540 -7.03 35.95 -20.76
N HIS A 541 -6.32 34.93 -21.23
CA HIS A 541 -5.68 34.96 -22.54
C HIS A 541 -6.05 33.71 -23.35
N PRO A 542 -7.17 33.70 -24.10
CA PRO A 542 -7.59 32.50 -24.82
C PRO A 542 -6.56 32.07 -25.86
N PRO A 543 -6.38 30.75 -26.07
CA PRO A 543 -5.47 30.26 -27.09
C PRO A 543 -5.91 30.75 -28.47
N HIS A 544 -4.97 31.28 -29.24
CA HIS A 544 -5.20 31.75 -30.60
C HIS A 544 -5.37 30.58 -31.56
N CYS A 545 -4.75 29.45 -31.25
CA CYS A 545 -4.80 28.28 -32.11
C CYS A 545 -6.15 27.55 -32.05
N ARG A 546 -6.56 27.00 -33.21
CA ARG A 546 -7.68 26.06 -33.34
C ARG A 546 -7.12 24.77 -33.92
N VAL A 547 -7.61 23.61 -33.47
CA VAL A 547 -7.30 22.34 -34.14
C VAL A 547 -8.16 22.27 -35.40
N PRO A 548 -7.66 22.78 -36.55
CA PRO A 548 -7.25 21.87 -37.63
C PRO A 548 -6.22 22.41 -38.64
N ASP A 549 -5.23 21.57 -39.00
CA ASP A 549 -4.64 21.51 -40.37
C ASP A 549 -4.22 20.05 -40.71
N ASP A 550 -3.79 19.24 -39.74
CA ASP A 550 -3.54 17.80 -39.89
C ASP A 550 -4.26 16.97 -38.80
N ALA A 551 -5.58 16.86 -38.92
CA ALA A 551 -6.40 16.05 -37.99
C ALA A 551 -6.01 14.56 -37.98
N ALA A 552 -5.39 14.05 -39.05
CA ALA A 552 -4.98 12.65 -39.14
C ALA A 552 -3.74 12.37 -38.29
N ALA A 553 -2.75 13.28 -38.29
CA ALA A 553 -1.58 13.16 -37.41
C ALA A 553 -1.97 13.18 -35.92
N TRP A 554 -2.89 14.08 -35.54
CA TRP A 554 -3.39 14.15 -34.17
C TRP A 554 -4.19 12.92 -33.76
N LEU A 555 -5.10 12.44 -34.61
CA LEU A 555 -5.86 11.22 -34.36
C LEU A 555 -4.94 10.01 -34.17
N LYS A 556 -3.89 9.92 -34.99
CA LYS A 556 -2.88 8.86 -34.92
C LYS A 556 -2.03 8.94 -33.65
N ALA A 557 -1.64 10.14 -33.23
CA ALA A 557 -0.86 10.33 -32.00
C ALA A 557 -1.69 9.96 -30.76
N LEU A 558 -2.92 10.47 -30.66
CA LEU A 558 -3.85 10.19 -29.57
C LEU A 558 -4.21 8.71 -29.49
N SER A 559 -4.54 8.06 -30.61
CA SER A 559 -4.87 6.62 -30.62
C SER A 559 -3.68 5.76 -30.23
N ARG A 560 -2.46 6.03 -30.76
CA ARG A 560 -1.25 5.28 -30.38
C ARG A 560 -0.90 5.41 -28.91
N SER A 561 -1.09 6.58 -28.33
CA SER A 561 -0.84 6.78 -26.90
C SER A 561 -1.79 5.95 -26.04
N THR A 562 -3.09 5.89 -26.40
CA THR A 562 -4.03 4.98 -25.73
C THR A 562 -3.71 3.49 -25.91
N LEU A 563 -2.88 3.14 -26.91
CA LEU A 563 -2.43 1.77 -27.18
C LEU A 563 -1.08 1.45 -26.50
N SER A 564 -0.23 2.46 -26.25
CA SER A 564 1.14 2.30 -25.77
C SER A 564 1.20 2.25 -24.24
N LYS A 565 0.98 1.06 -23.67
CA LYS A 565 1.16 0.81 -22.23
C LYS A 565 2.65 0.75 -21.87
N THR A 566 3.23 1.90 -21.53
CA THR A 566 4.52 1.93 -20.83
C THR A 566 4.23 1.96 -19.33
N PRO A 567 4.80 1.07 -18.51
CA PRO A 567 4.69 1.16 -17.06
C PRO A 567 5.06 2.57 -16.58
N GLY A 568 4.17 3.24 -15.85
CA GLY A 568 4.39 4.61 -15.36
C GLY A 568 3.89 5.74 -16.27
N LYS A 569 3.24 5.46 -17.41
CA LYS A 569 2.53 6.51 -18.18
C LYS A 569 1.05 6.61 -17.76
N PRO A 570 0.49 7.83 -17.61
CA PRO A 570 -0.89 8.03 -17.20
C PRO A 570 -1.90 7.59 -18.27
N ASP A 571 -3.04 7.05 -17.84
CA ASP A 571 -4.24 6.95 -18.68
C ASP A 571 -4.74 8.38 -18.93
N ILE A 572 -5.00 8.74 -20.19
CA ILE A 572 -5.40 10.11 -20.55
C ILE A 572 -6.80 10.42 -20.01
N GLY A 573 -6.88 11.30 -19.01
CA GLY A 573 -8.13 11.78 -18.42
C GLY A 573 -8.67 13.01 -19.16
N THR A 574 -7.83 14.03 -19.33
CA THR A 574 -8.22 15.30 -19.95
C THR A 574 -7.23 15.78 -21.02
N VAL A 575 -7.75 16.61 -21.92
CA VAL A 575 -6.98 17.25 -22.99
C VAL A 575 -7.34 18.72 -23.09
N GLN A 576 -6.32 19.56 -23.25
CA GLN A 576 -6.45 21.00 -23.45
C GLN A 576 -5.61 21.47 -24.64
N ILE A 577 -6.13 22.44 -25.40
CA ILE A 577 -5.39 23.09 -26.50
C ILE A 577 -4.62 24.27 -25.93
N VAL A 578 -3.33 24.40 -26.28
CA VAL A 578 -2.47 25.52 -25.86
C VAL A 578 -1.64 26.08 -27.00
N ASP A 579 -1.33 27.38 -26.90
CA ASP A 579 -0.38 28.06 -27.78
C ASP A 579 1.07 27.77 -27.35
N LEU A 580 1.91 27.34 -28.31
CA LEU A 580 3.36 27.34 -28.12
C LEU A 580 3.95 28.74 -28.39
N PRO A 581 5.12 29.08 -27.81
CA PRO A 581 5.75 30.38 -28.02
C PRO A 581 6.11 30.72 -29.48
N ASP A 582 6.20 29.72 -30.37
CA ASP A 582 6.44 29.88 -31.81
C ASP A 582 5.16 29.88 -32.67
N GLU A 583 4.01 30.15 -32.07
CA GLU A 583 2.68 30.20 -32.71
C GLU A 583 2.16 28.84 -33.24
N ALA A 584 2.78 27.72 -32.85
CA ALA A 584 2.28 26.37 -33.16
C ALA A 584 1.27 25.85 -32.12
N CYS A 585 0.32 25.01 -32.54
CA CYS A 585 -0.65 24.38 -31.64
C CYS A 585 -0.03 23.18 -30.91
N ALA A 586 -0.29 23.07 -29.60
CA ALA A 586 0.01 21.87 -28.82
C ALA A 586 -1.22 21.39 -28.04
N LEU A 587 -1.16 20.14 -27.60
CA LEU A 587 -2.12 19.58 -26.63
C LEU A 587 -1.40 19.36 -25.30
N ILE A 588 -1.96 19.87 -24.22
CA ILE A 588 -1.66 19.39 -22.88
C ILE A 588 -2.56 18.18 -22.63
N VAL A 589 -1.93 17.06 -22.27
CA VAL A 589 -2.59 15.80 -21.98
C VAL A 589 -2.30 15.45 -20.52
N THR A 590 -3.34 15.30 -19.70
CA THR A 590 -3.19 14.92 -18.29
C THR A 590 -4.03 13.71 -17.95
N GLY A 591 -3.67 13.02 -16.87
CA GLY A 591 -4.47 11.94 -16.32
C GLY A 591 -3.73 11.17 -15.23
N ALA A 592 -4.42 10.17 -14.67
CA ALA A 592 -3.90 9.37 -13.58
C ALA A 592 -3.05 8.21 -14.10
N SER A 593 -1.87 7.99 -13.52
CA SER A 593 -1.23 6.67 -13.59
C SER A 593 -2.00 5.77 -12.65
N THR A 594 -2.62 4.70 -13.14
CA THR A 594 -3.09 3.66 -12.22
C THR A 594 -1.87 3.18 -11.43
N PRO A 595 -1.86 3.25 -10.09
CA PRO A 595 -0.78 2.67 -9.33
C PRO A 595 -0.68 1.18 -9.72
N PRO A 596 0.53 0.59 -9.80
CA PRO A 596 0.63 -0.85 -9.88
C PRO A 596 -0.15 -1.38 -8.70
N GLU A 597 -1.17 -2.21 -8.95
CA GLU A 597 -2.11 -2.73 -7.96
C GLU A 597 -1.37 -3.15 -6.69
N LYS A 598 -1.29 -2.24 -5.72
CA LYS A 598 -1.17 -2.65 -4.34
C LYS A 598 -2.53 -3.24 -4.06
N THR A 599 -2.56 -4.56 -3.93
CA THR A 599 -3.63 -5.33 -3.30
C THR A 599 -4.22 -4.49 -2.16
N VAL A 600 -5.31 -3.80 -2.45
CA VAL A 600 -6.23 -3.34 -1.44
C VAL A 600 -6.74 -4.64 -0.87
N ARG A 601 -6.17 -5.05 0.27
CA ARG A 601 -6.86 -5.99 1.13
C ARG A 601 -8.17 -5.33 1.43
N GLU A 602 -9.22 -5.80 0.78
CA GLU A 602 -10.57 -5.69 1.23
C GLU A 602 -10.61 -6.16 2.69
N LYS A 603 -10.48 -5.20 3.62
CA LYS A 603 -10.88 -5.39 5.01
C LYS A 603 -12.41 -5.42 5.00
N PHE A 604 -12.96 -6.57 4.63
CA PHE A 604 -14.40 -6.77 4.47
C PHE A 604 -15.15 -6.96 5.81
N PHE A 605 -14.50 -6.72 6.97
CA PHE A 605 -15.12 -6.93 8.29
C PHE A 605 -15.03 -5.76 9.29
N ASP A 606 -14.39 -4.63 8.99
CA ASP A 606 -14.35 -3.46 9.91
C ASP A 606 -15.39 -2.38 9.54
N ALA A 607 -16.60 -2.79 9.12
CA ALA A 607 -17.70 -1.87 8.91
C ALA A 607 -18.39 -1.57 10.25
N ILE A 608 -17.92 -0.53 10.97
CA ILE A 608 -18.76 0.43 11.75
C ILE A 608 -17.92 1.50 12.50
N ALA A 609 -16.60 1.40 12.63
CA ALA A 609 -15.82 2.49 13.23
C ALA A 609 -14.55 2.77 12.43
N ASN A 610 -14.52 3.94 11.80
CA ASN A 610 -13.50 4.43 10.86
C ASN A 610 -13.67 3.84 9.45
N GLY A 611 -14.48 4.53 8.63
CA GLY A 611 -14.40 4.36 7.19
C GLY A 611 -12.94 4.45 6.73
N PRO A 612 -12.56 3.79 5.63
CA PRO A 612 -11.19 3.80 5.16
C PRO A 612 -10.77 5.27 5.00
N THR A 613 -9.93 5.76 5.91
CA THR A 613 -9.10 6.90 5.62
C THR A 613 -8.31 6.47 4.40
N SER A 614 -8.69 6.99 3.23
CA SER A 614 -7.94 6.78 2.01
C SER A 614 -6.57 7.36 2.27
N ASP A 615 -5.63 6.50 2.69
CA ASP A 615 -4.23 6.87 2.89
C ASP A 615 -3.75 7.44 1.57
N CYS A 616 -3.65 8.77 1.54
CA CYS A 616 -3.20 9.54 0.39
C CYS A 616 -1.69 9.35 0.28
N VAL A 617 -1.26 8.18 -0.17
CA VAL A 617 0.16 7.88 -0.36
C VAL A 617 0.64 8.69 -1.58
N PRO A 618 1.70 9.51 -1.46
CA PRO A 618 2.29 10.19 -2.61
C PRO A 618 2.88 9.13 -3.54
N THR A 619 2.24 8.91 -4.69
CA THR A 619 2.84 8.18 -5.80
C THR A 619 3.62 9.17 -6.67
N SER A 620 4.78 8.71 -7.11
CA SER A 620 5.73 9.48 -7.91
C SER A 620 5.09 10.02 -9.20
N ALA A 621 5.04 11.35 -9.32
CA ALA A 621 4.91 12.14 -10.55
C ALA A 621 3.89 11.64 -11.60
N THR A 622 2.61 11.97 -11.43
CA THR A 622 1.67 12.07 -12.56
C THR A 622 1.82 13.42 -13.23
N GLY A 623 2.83 13.52 -14.11
CA GLY A 623 3.08 14.71 -14.92
C GLY A 623 2.25 14.71 -16.20
N GLY A 624 1.61 15.84 -16.51
CA GLY A 624 1.04 16.07 -17.83
C GLY A 624 2.12 16.08 -18.92
N GLU A 625 1.74 15.77 -20.15
CA GLU A 625 2.63 15.84 -21.31
C GLU A 625 2.16 16.92 -22.28
N ILE A 626 3.11 17.60 -22.94
CA ILE A 626 2.86 18.54 -24.03
C ILE A 626 3.13 17.81 -25.35
N TRP A 627 2.11 17.71 -26.18
CA TRP A 627 2.16 17.04 -27.46
C TRP A 627 2.09 18.05 -28.60
N SER A 628 2.88 17.81 -29.64
CA SER A 628 2.91 18.61 -30.86
C SER A 628 2.95 17.64 -32.06
N PRO A 629 2.31 17.95 -33.21
CA PRO A 629 2.18 16.99 -34.29
C PRO A 629 3.51 16.74 -35.03
N ALA A 630 4.48 17.64 -34.89
CA ALA A 630 5.80 17.56 -35.54
C ALA A 630 6.93 17.03 -34.63
N LYS A 631 6.69 16.84 -33.32
CA LYS A 631 7.73 16.50 -32.33
C LYS A 631 7.23 15.47 -31.32
N SER A 632 8.14 14.66 -30.78
CA SER A 632 7.83 13.72 -29.70
C SER A 632 7.21 14.41 -28.48
N ALA A 633 6.36 13.71 -27.73
CA ALA A 633 5.82 14.19 -26.46
C ALA A 633 6.94 14.70 -25.56
N THR A 634 6.80 15.94 -25.08
CA THR A 634 7.75 16.55 -24.14
C THR A 634 7.09 16.53 -22.75
N PRO A 635 7.72 15.95 -21.73
CA PRO A 635 7.16 15.97 -20.38
C PRO A 635 7.11 17.41 -19.86
N ILE A 636 6.08 17.74 -19.09
CA ILE A 636 6.09 18.97 -18.29
C ILE A 636 7.16 18.78 -17.19
N THR A 637 8.29 19.48 -17.32
CA THR A 637 9.40 19.40 -16.36
C THR A 637 9.08 20.17 -15.09
N ASP A 638 9.53 19.66 -13.93
CA ASP A 638 9.29 20.22 -12.60
C ASP A 638 7.81 20.23 -12.17
N THR A 639 7.05 19.18 -12.50
CA THR A 639 5.76 18.97 -11.83
C THR A 639 6.01 18.79 -10.34
N VAL A 640 5.55 19.74 -9.54
CA VAL A 640 5.24 19.53 -8.11
C VAL A 640 4.44 18.24 -8.01
N GLU A 641 4.65 17.45 -6.96
CA GLU A 641 3.95 16.21 -6.62
C GLU A 641 2.42 16.36 -6.71
N ALA A 642 1.91 16.39 -7.93
CA ALA A 642 0.51 16.49 -8.23
C ALA A 642 0.01 15.07 -8.18
N ARG A 643 -0.69 14.77 -7.08
CA ARG A 643 -1.55 13.60 -6.93
C ARG A 643 -2.42 13.44 -8.18
N GLU A 644 -2.95 12.23 -8.38
CA GLU A 644 -3.92 11.86 -9.42
C GLU A 644 -5.13 12.84 -9.50
N VAL A 645 -4.95 14.00 -10.12
CA VAL A 645 -5.96 15.05 -10.23
C VAL A 645 -5.98 15.54 -11.66
N ASP A 646 -7.17 15.69 -12.23
CA ASP A 646 -7.36 16.37 -13.51
C ASP A 646 -6.89 17.82 -13.35
N VAL A 647 -5.76 18.14 -14.00
CA VAL A 647 -5.11 19.44 -13.86
C VAL A 647 -5.52 20.34 -15.02
N ASN A 648 -6.09 21.50 -14.70
CA ASN A 648 -6.48 22.49 -15.70
C ASN A 648 -5.44 23.60 -15.77
N ALA A 649 -5.08 24.03 -16.98
CA ALA A 649 -4.13 25.11 -17.20
C ALA A 649 -4.84 26.34 -17.80
N LEU A 650 -5.22 27.31 -16.98
CA LEU A 650 -5.86 28.55 -17.44
C LEU A 650 -4.79 29.53 -17.94
N PRO A 651 -4.73 29.87 -19.24
CA PRO A 651 -3.82 30.90 -19.73
C PRO A 651 -4.25 32.29 -19.26
N VAL A 652 -3.33 32.99 -18.62
CA VAL A 652 -3.52 34.35 -18.09
C VAL A 652 -2.35 35.24 -18.50
N ARG A 653 -2.66 36.49 -18.81
CA ARG A 653 -1.66 37.53 -19.07
C ARG A 653 -1.54 38.41 -17.83
N ASP A 654 -0.32 38.61 -17.36
CA ASP A 654 -0.04 39.62 -16.33
C ASP A 654 0.07 40.99 -17.02
N THR A 655 -0.77 41.94 -16.64
CA THR A 655 -0.82 43.29 -17.22
C THR A 655 0.36 44.16 -16.80
N VAL A 656 1.12 43.77 -15.78
CA VAL A 656 2.29 44.50 -15.27
C VAL A 656 3.55 44.19 -16.08
N ASP A 657 3.86 42.90 -16.32
CA ASP A 657 5.05 42.47 -17.06
C ASP A 657 4.76 42.08 -18.52
N GLY A 658 3.47 41.97 -18.88
CA GLY A 658 2.98 41.59 -20.20
C GLY A 658 3.12 40.12 -20.55
N GLN A 659 3.62 39.28 -19.64
CA GLN A 659 3.94 37.88 -19.87
C GLN A 659 2.70 36.98 -19.81
N LEU A 660 2.75 35.88 -20.57
CA LEU A 660 1.77 34.81 -20.52
C LEU A 660 2.18 33.77 -19.48
N TYR A 661 1.28 33.53 -18.52
CA TYR A 661 1.38 32.48 -17.53
C TYR A 661 0.22 31.49 -17.71
N TYR A 662 0.38 30.30 -17.16
CA TYR A 662 -0.66 29.30 -17.06
C TYR A 662 -0.94 29.07 -15.58
N VAL A 663 -2.14 29.42 -15.14
CA VAL A 663 -2.60 29.08 -13.79
C VAL A 663 -3.02 27.63 -13.81
N ILE A 664 -2.27 26.81 -13.07
CA ILE A 664 -2.59 25.42 -12.86
C ILE A 664 -3.52 25.31 -11.67
N TYR A 665 -4.68 24.67 -11.83
CA TYR A 665 -5.66 24.51 -10.75
C TYR A 665 -6.46 23.20 -10.88
N PRO A 666 -6.94 22.62 -9.77
CA PRO A 666 -7.78 21.42 -9.79
C PRO A 666 -9.24 21.74 -10.15
N GLU A 667 -9.90 20.90 -10.96
CA GLU A 667 -11.31 21.10 -11.35
C GLU A 667 -12.32 20.60 -10.30
N ASN A 668 -11.98 19.56 -9.53
CA ASN A 668 -12.91 18.90 -8.61
C ASN A 668 -12.37 18.85 -7.17
N GLN A 669 -13.13 19.38 -6.20
CA GLN A 669 -12.85 19.25 -4.76
C GLN A 669 -13.24 17.84 -4.24
N GLY A 670 -12.61 16.77 -4.74
CA GLY A 670 -12.71 15.47 -4.08
C GLY A 670 -12.06 15.51 -2.69
N ASP A 671 -12.37 14.56 -1.81
CA ASP A 671 -11.86 14.50 -0.43
C ASP A 671 -10.31 14.53 -0.34
N CYS A 672 -9.61 14.20 -1.43
CA CYS A 672 -8.15 14.24 -1.55
C CYS A 672 -7.57 15.55 -2.11
N VAL A 673 -8.42 16.49 -2.56
CA VAL A 673 -8.04 17.65 -3.41
C VAL A 673 -7.82 18.95 -2.61
N ASN A 674 -8.10 18.94 -1.31
CA ASN A 674 -7.89 20.09 -0.42
C ASN A 674 -6.41 20.50 -0.21
N THR A 675 -5.47 19.98 -1.00
CA THR A 675 -4.01 20.20 -0.83
C THR A 675 -3.29 20.79 -2.04
N LEU A 676 -3.88 20.79 -3.24
CA LEU A 676 -3.25 21.35 -4.44
C LEU A 676 -3.70 22.81 -4.66
N GLN A 677 -2.85 23.73 -4.22
CA GLN A 677 -3.01 25.17 -4.49
C GLN A 677 -2.88 25.47 -5.96
N PRO A 678 -3.61 26.47 -6.48
CA PRO A 678 -3.32 27.02 -7.78
C PRO A 678 -1.91 27.63 -7.85
N TYR A 679 -1.15 27.32 -8.89
CA TYR A 679 0.20 27.85 -9.09
C TYR A 679 0.42 28.30 -10.52
N LEU A 680 1.40 29.18 -10.72
CA LEU A 680 1.73 29.71 -12.04
C LEU A 680 2.80 28.84 -12.71
N MET A 681 2.64 28.63 -14.01
CA MET A 681 3.69 28.11 -14.88
C MET A 681 3.96 29.07 -16.03
N ARG A 682 5.19 29.02 -16.56
CA ARG A 682 5.59 29.78 -17.75
C ARG A 682 6.39 28.92 -18.71
N TRP A 683 6.35 29.26 -20.00
CA TRP A 683 7.16 28.58 -21.01
C TRP A 683 8.67 28.83 -20.82
N THR A 684 9.49 27.84 -21.16
CA THR A 684 10.93 28.02 -21.35
C THR A 684 11.19 28.92 -22.57
N GLY A 685 12.20 29.78 -22.47
CA GLY A 685 12.50 30.77 -23.53
C GLY A 685 13.06 30.21 -24.85
N SER A 686 13.26 28.89 -24.96
CA SER A 686 13.76 28.25 -26.18
C SER A 686 13.29 26.81 -26.30
N ALA A 687 13.22 26.31 -27.54
CA ALA A 687 12.83 24.93 -27.82
C ALA A 687 13.90 23.91 -27.34
N PRO A 688 13.52 22.72 -26.84
CA PRO A 688 12.16 22.24 -26.64
C PRO A 688 11.41 23.02 -25.56
N TYR A 689 10.20 23.46 -25.89
CA TYR A 689 9.37 24.26 -24.99
C TYR A 689 8.82 23.36 -23.88
N ALA A 690 9.02 23.78 -22.63
CA ALA A 690 8.45 23.16 -21.45
C ALA A 690 7.78 24.22 -20.59
N LEU A 691 6.73 23.84 -19.87
CA LEU A 691 6.17 24.66 -18.81
C LEU A 691 7.02 24.45 -17.55
N LYS A 692 7.49 25.54 -16.94
CA LYS A 692 8.20 25.53 -15.66
C LYS A 692 7.38 26.25 -14.61
N VAL A 693 7.37 25.70 -13.39
CA VAL A 693 6.75 26.32 -12.23
C VAL A 693 7.40 27.66 -11.94
N VAL A 694 6.58 28.69 -11.81
CA VAL A 694 7.00 29.96 -11.23
C VAL A 694 7.07 29.74 -9.72
N GLY A 695 8.22 30.08 -9.11
CA GLY A 695 8.44 29.88 -7.68
C GLY A 695 7.23 30.34 -6.86
N GLN A 696 6.71 29.46 -6.00
CA GLN A 696 5.53 29.78 -5.19
C GLN A 696 5.74 31.07 -4.39
N LEU A 697 6.99 31.35 -4.04
CA LEU A 697 7.43 32.50 -3.27
C LEU A 697 7.76 33.75 -4.12
N SER A 698 7.45 33.74 -5.42
CA SER A 698 7.70 34.89 -6.31
C SER A 698 6.67 36.02 -6.10
N PRO A 699 7.03 37.29 -6.39
CA PRO A 699 6.08 38.41 -6.36
C PRO A 699 4.87 38.24 -7.31
N THR A 700 5.05 37.52 -8.41
CA THR A 700 3.97 37.22 -9.38
C THR A 700 2.98 36.21 -8.78
N SER A 701 3.47 35.18 -8.08
CA SER A 701 2.64 34.22 -7.35
C SER A 701 1.87 34.89 -6.20
N ASP A 702 2.54 35.75 -5.42
CA ASP A 702 1.89 36.55 -4.36
C ASP A 702 0.76 37.43 -4.93
N ALA A 703 0.94 37.99 -6.13
CA ALA A 703 -0.08 38.81 -6.76
C ALA A 703 -1.29 38.03 -7.25
N LEU A 704 -1.10 36.81 -7.75
CA LEU A 704 -2.21 35.93 -8.13
C LEU A 704 -3.06 35.60 -6.89
N LEU A 705 -2.42 35.25 -5.77
CA LEU A 705 -3.10 34.97 -4.50
C LEU A 705 -3.81 36.18 -3.90
N ASN A 706 -3.32 37.40 -4.16
CA ASN A 706 -3.99 38.63 -3.74
C ASN A 706 -5.19 38.99 -4.63
N GLN A 707 -5.15 38.64 -5.91
CA GLN A 707 -6.26 38.85 -6.84
C GLN A 707 -7.38 37.81 -6.65
N CYS A 708 -7.02 36.57 -6.28
CA CYS A 708 -7.93 35.43 -6.24
C CYS A 708 -8.08 34.83 -4.83
N ASN A 709 -9.31 34.77 -4.32
CA ASN A 709 -9.61 34.11 -3.04
C ASN A 709 -9.71 32.56 -3.16
N PHE A 710 -9.79 32.00 -4.37
CA PHE A 710 -9.88 30.55 -4.72
C PHE A 710 -10.95 29.68 -4.02
N GLU A 711 -11.64 30.25 -3.02
CA GLU A 711 -12.87 29.79 -2.38
C GLU A 711 -14.05 29.80 -3.36
N SER A 712 -13.99 30.73 -4.30
CA SER A 712 -14.88 30.86 -5.44
C SER A 712 -14.22 30.30 -6.69
N ASP A 713 -15.03 29.97 -7.70
CA ASP A 713 -14.57 29.59 -9.04
C ASP A 713 -13.45 30.55 -9.51
N ILE A 714 -12.26 30.01 -9.84
CA ILE A 714 -11.10 30.78 -10.35
C ILE A 714 -11.49 31.72 -11.50
N ASN A 715 -12.54 31.34 -12.22
CA ASN A 715 -13.11 32.13 -13.30
C ASN A 715 -13.67 33.50 -12.87
N THR A 716 -13.94 33.70 -11.59
CA THR A 716 -14.54 34.92 -11.02
C THR A 716 -13.54 35.97 -10.57
N CYS A 717 -12.26 35.58 -10.38
CA CYS A 717 -11.21 36.48 -9.90
C CYS A 717 -10.24 36.92 -10.99
N ILE A 718 -10.13 36.17 -12.10
CA ILE A 718 -9.34 36.57 -13.27
C ILE A 718 -10.17 37.52 -14.13
N GLY A 719 -9.58 38.66 -14.50
CA GLY A 719 -10.25 39.67 -15.34
C GLY A 719 -10.49 39.19 -16.77
N ASP A 720 -11.50 39.75 -17.43
CA ASP A 720 -11.71 39.52 -18.86
C ASP A 720 -10.80 40.44 -19.70
N ALA A 721 -10.18 39.88 -20.74
CA ALA A 721 -9.38 40.69 -21.66
C ALA A 721 -10.28 41.69 -22.42
N PRO A 722 -9.80 42.92 -22.67
CA PRO A 722 -10.55 43.92 -23.44
C PRO A 722 -10.96 43.39 -24.83
N GLY A 723 -12.27 43.40 -25.13
CA GLY A 723 -12.80 43.05 -26.46
C GLY A 723 -13.18 41.58 -26.67
N LEU A 724 -13.10 40.72 -25.64
CA LEU A 724 -13.69 39.39 -25.70
C LEU A 724 -15.23 39.50 -25.55
N PRO A 725 -16.03 38.81 -26.40
CA PRO A 725 -17.47 38.72 -26.17
C PRO A 725 -17.70 38.04 -24.82
N ALA A 726 -18.66 38.54 -24.03
CA ALA A 726 -19.06 37.94 -22.75
C ALA A 726 -19.24 36.44 -22.98
N VAL A 727 -18.34 35.64 -22.41
CA VAL A 727 -18.33 34.20 -22.58
C VAL A 727 -19.62 33.70 -21.92
N GLU A 728 -20.56 33.18 -22.70
CA GLU A 728 -21.68 32.45 -22.10
C GLU A 728 -21.11 31.39 -21.16
N PRO A 729 -21.67 31.17 -19.96
CA PRO A 729 -21.18 30.17 -19.01
C PRO A 729 -21.13 28.73 -19.58
N SER A 730 -21.74 28.50 -20.74
CA SER A 730 -21.72 27.27 -21.52
C SER A 730 -20.48 27.11 -22.43
N ASN A 731 -19.75 28.18 -22.73
CA ASN A 731 -18.56 28.16 -23.60
C ASN A 731 -17.30 27.76 -22.81
N LYS A 732 -17.33 26.55 -22.25
CA LYS A 732 -16.19 25.75 -21.78
C LYS A 732 -15.24 25.34 -22.92
N ARG A 733 -14.94 26.24 -23.86
CA ARG A 733 -13.98 26.04 -24.96
C ARG A 733 -12.55 26.34 -24.55
N MET A 734 -12.36 27.04 -23.43
CA MET A 734 -11.04 27.48 -22.94
C MET A 734 -10.42 26.49 -21.95
N ASP A 735 -11.25 25.64 -21.32
CA ASP A 735 -10.83 24.73 -20.26
C ASP A 735 -10.40 23.37 -20.81
N SER A 736 -9.59 22.67 -20.03
CA SER A 736 -9.37 21.23 -20.10
C SER A 736 -10.69 20.48 -20.27
N ARG A 737 -10.71 19.49 -21.16
CA ARG A 737 -11.91 18.70 -21.48
C ARG A 737 -11.66 17.23 -21.20
N PRO A 738 -12.66 16.49 -20.70
CA PRO A 738 -12.56 15.05 -20.65
C PRO A 738 -12.24 14.48 -22.03
N PHE A 739 -11.33 13.51 -22.07
CA PHE A 739 -10.73 13.01 -23.32
C PHE A 739 -11.76 12.52 -24.36
N LYS A 740 -12.80 11.81 -23.90
CA LYS A 740 -13.83 11.25 -24.77
C LYS A 740 -14.73 12.32 -25.42
N PRO A 741 -15.35 13.26 -24.68
CA PRO A 741 -16.03 14.41 -25.27
C PRO A 741 -15.15 15.19 -26.26
N PHE A 742 -13.89 15.44 -25.90
CA PHE A 742 -12.95 16.17 -26.76
C PHE A 742 -12.73 15.46 -28.11
N THR A 743 -12.35 14.17 -28.07
CA THR A 743 -12.08 13.39 -29.29
C THR A 743 -13.33 13.21 -30.14
N ASN A 744 -14.51 13.03 -29.53
CA ASN A 744 -15.77 12.88 -30.27
C ASN A 744 -16.25 14.17 -30.92
N GLU A 745 -15.97 15.34 -30.34
CA GLU A 745 -16.27 16.63 -30.97
C GLU A 745 -15.30 16.93 -32.12
N ILE A 746 -13.98 16.81 -31.88
CA ILE A 746 -12.94 17.18 -32.85
C ILE A 746 -12.86 16.20 -34.02
N PHE A 747 -13.03 14.90 -33.78
CA PHE A 747 -12.90 13.85 -34.80
C PHE A 747 -14.24 13.20 -35.19
N ALA A 748 -15.35 13.92 -35.00
CA ALA A 748 -16.71 13.42 -35.27
C ALA A 748 -16.86 12.81 -36.67
N LYS A 749 -16.27 13.46 -37.69
CA LYS A 749 -16.35 13.01 -39.09
C LYS A 749 -15.64 11.66 -39.30
N GLN A 750 -14.46 11.48 -38.72
CA GLN A 750 -13.67 10.27 -38.80
C GLN A 750 -14.35 9.12 -38.06
N ARG A 751 -14.89 9.39 -36.85
CA ARG A 751 -15.67 8.43 -36.07
C ARG A 751 -16.86 7.89 -36.87
N LEU A 752 -17.70 8.79 -37.40
CA LEU A 752 -18.89 8.40 -38.17
C LEU A 752 -18.52 7.62 -39.44
N ALA A 753 -17.45 8.00 -40.13
CA ALA A 753 -16.95 7.25 -41.29
C ALA A 753 -16.50 5.83 -40.91
N TYR A 754 -15.80 5.67 -39.78
CA TYR A 754 -15.38 4.36 -39.28
C TYR A 754 -16.57 3.46 -38.92
N LEU A 755 -17.52 3.98 -38.14
CA LEU A 755 -18.73 3.23 -37.76
C LEU A 755 -19.56 2.82 -38.99
N ALA A 756 -19.72 3.73 -39.96
CA ALA A 756 -20.41 3.44 -41.21
C ALA A 756 -19.67 2.36 -42.03
N ALA A 757 -18.34 2.41 -42.10
CA ALA A 757 -17.55 1.41 -42.81
C ALA A 757 -17.64 0.02 -42.17
N VAL A 758 -17.71 -0.07 -40.83
CA VAL A 758 -17.96 -1.34 -40.13
C VAL A 758 -19.37 -1.86 -40.44
N GLN A 759 -20.38 -0.99 -40.41
CA GLN A 759 -21.77 -1.34 -40.75
C GLN A 759 -21.98 -1.70 -42.23
N ALA A 760 -21.14 -1.22 -43.13
CA ALA A 760 -21.16 -1.62 -44.54
C ALA A 760 -20.25 -2.82 -44.82
N PHE A 761 -19.40 -3.21 -43.85
CA PHE A 761 -18.28 -4.13 -44.03
C PHE A 761 -17.36 -3.76 -45.22
N ASP A 762 -17.09 -2.46 -45.38
CA ASP A 762 -16.27 -1.89 -46.44
C ASP A 762 -14.77 -2.02 -46.10
N LEU A 763 -14.20 -3.19 -46.41
CA LEU A 763 -12.81 -3.53 -46.07
C LEU A 763 -11.76 -2.54 -46.60
N PRO A 764 -11.83 -2.01 -47.85
CA PRO A 764 -10.91 -0.97 -48.31
C PRO A 764 -10.94 0.31 -47.45
N ASN A 765 -12.14 0.82 -47.14
CA ASN A 765 -12.26 2.03 -46.33
C ASN A 765 -11.86 1.78 -44.87
N LEU A 766 -12.20 0.63 -44.32
CA LEU A 766 -11.77 0.23 -42.98
C LEU A 766 -10.24 0.19 -42.87
N LYS A 767 -9.55 -0.41 -43.85
CA LYS A 767 -8.08 -0.42 -43.88
C LYS A 767 -7.51 1.01 -43.95
N ALA A 768 -8.06 1.87 -44.79
CA ALA A 768 -7.61 3.26 -44.90
C ALA A 768 -7.83 4.06 -43.59
N LEU A 769 -8.99 3.89 -42.95
CA LEU A 769 -9.32 4.58 -41.70
C LEU A 769 -8.45 4.10 -40.53
N THR A 770 -8.18 2.79 -40.43
CA THR A 770 -7.29 2.23 -39.38
C THR A 770 -5.86 2.74 -39.48
N GLN A 771 -5.35 3.08 -40.67
CA GLN A 771 -4.00 3.65 -40.84
C GLN A 771 -3.83 5.04 -40.19
N ASN A 772 -4.93 5.78 -40.05
CA ASN A 772 -4.97 7.10 -39.42
C ASN A 772 -5.20 7.02 -37.90
N GLY A 773 -5.40 5.83 -37.36
CA GLY A 773 -5.72 5.60 -35.95
C GLY A 773 -7.22 5.54 -35.67
N VAL A 774 -7.60 4.68 -34.72
CA VAL A 774 -8.99 4.49 -34.26
C VAL A 774 -9.00 4.59 -32.74
N MET A 775 -9.92 5.36 -32.17
CA MET A 775 -10.03 5.44 -30.71
C MET A 775 -10.61 4.14 -30.13
N PRO A 776 -10.15 3.69 -28.94
CA PRO A 776 -10.64 2.45 -28.33
C PRO A 776 -12.16 2.41 -28.11
N ASP A 777 -12.78 3.54 -27.75
CA ASP A 777 -14.23 3.64 -27.57
C ASP A 777 -15.01 3.44 -28.88
N TRP A 778 -14.46 3.87 -30.02
CA TRP A 778 -15.09 3.66 -31.33
C TRP A 778 -15.17 2.17 -31.68
N THR A 779 -14.20 1.36 -31.24
CA THR A 779 -14.25 -0.10 -31.40
C THR A 779 -15.34 -0.72 -30.55
N LEU A 780 -15.55 -0.26 -29.30
CA LEU A 780 -16.68 -0.71 -28.48
C LEU A 780 -18.02 -0.32 -29.10
N GLU A 781 -18.15 0.90 -29.60
CA GLU A 781 -19.37 1.36 -30.28
C GLU A 781 -19.66 0.56 -31.55
N ALA A 782 -18.62 0.21 -32.31
CA ALA A 782 -18.73 -0.66 -33.47
C ALA A 782 -19.20 -2.07 -33.09
N LEU A 783 -18.63 -2.67 -32.04
CA LEU A 783 -19.05 -3.98 -31.51
C LEU A 783 -20.49 -3.95 -31.00
N GLU A 784 -20.87 -2.91 -30.26
CA GLU A 784 -22.23 -2.69 -29.77
C GLU A 784 -23.22 -2.57 -30.94
N ALA A 785 -22.89 -1.78 -31.96
CA ALA A 785 -23.72 -1.59 -33.16
C ALA A 785 -23.89 -2.90 -33.96
N VAL A 786 -22.83 -3.70 -34.11
CA VAL A 786 -22.91 -5.03 -34.76
C VAL A 786 -23.77 -5.97 -33.92
N SER A 787 -23.57 -6.00 -32.61
CA SER A 787 -24.32 -6.87 -31.68
C SER A 787 -25.83 -6.60 -31.72
N ARG A 788 -26.23 -5.34 -31.81
CA ARG A 788 -27.63 -4.89 -31.83
C ARG A 788 -28.27 -4.87 -33.23
N SER A 789 -27.52 -5.19 -34.27
CA SER A 789 -28.03 -5.16 -35.65
C SER A 789 -28.93 -6.35 -35.97
N ASP A 790 -29.87 -6.15 -36.91
CA ASP A 790 -30.74 -7.21 -37.45
C ASP A 790 -30.05 -8.09 -38.51
N LEU A 791 -28.72 -8.06 -38.56
CA LEU A 791 -27.94 -8.81 -39.54
C LEU A 791 -27.99 -10.31 -39.25
N PRO A 792 -27.92 -11.16 -40.30
CA PRO A 792 -27.74 -12.60 -40.13
C PRO A 792 -26.54 -12.92 -39.24
N LEU A 793 -26.62 -14.01 -38.48
CA LEU A 793 -25.56 -14.42 -37.55
C LEU A 793 -24.18 -14.50 -38.22
N GLU A 794 -24.11 -15.03 -39.43
CA GLU A 794 -22.86 -15.13 -40.20
C GLU A 794 -22.23 -13.75 -40.45
N GLU A 795 -23.04 -12.76 -40.81
CA GLU A 795 -22.55 -11.41 -41.10
C GLU A 795 -22.16 -10.66 -39.81
N ARG A 796 -22.88 -10.88 -38.70
CA ARG A 796 -22.46 -10.37 -37.39
C ARG A 796 -21.12 -10.99 -36.96
N ARG A 797 -20.97 -12.32 -37.09
CA ARG A 797 -19.70 -13.03 -36.80
C ARG A 797 -18.56 -12.49 -37.67
N ARG A 798 -18.78 -12.27 -38.96
CA ARG A 798 -17.77 -11.77 -39.91
C ARG A 798 -17.26 -10.37 -39.55
N ARG A 799 -18.17 -9.46 -39.18
CA ARG A 799 -17.84 -8.08 -38.78
C ARG A 799 -17.13 -8.05 -37.43
N THR A 800 -17.62 -8.82 -36.45
CA THR A 800 -16.96 -8.98 -35.15
C THR A 800 -15.57 -9.59 -35.29
N ALA A 801 -15.39 -10.59 -36.16
CA ALA A 801 -14.08 -11.20 -36.42
C ALA A 801 -13.07 -10.19 -36.99
N TRP A 802 -13.52 -9.26 -37.84
CA TRP A 802 -12.65 -8.17 -38.32
C TRP A 802 -12.25 -7.22 -37.19
N LEU A 803 -13.20 -6.83 -36.32
CA LEU A 803 -12.92 -5.99 -35.14
C LEU A 803 -12.00 -6.70 -34.13
N PHE A 804 -12.03 -8.04 -34.09
CA PHE A 804 -11.16 -8.87 -33.25
C PHE A 804 -9.77 -9.11 -33.85
N GLN A 805 -9.53 -8.73 -35.10
CA GLN A 805 -8.26 -8.96 -35.78
C GLN A 805 -7.12 -8.14 -35.15
N ASP A 806 -7.40 -6.90 -34.75
CA ASP A 806 -6.46 -6.03 -34.06
C ASP A 806 -6.57 -6.25 -32.54
N ARG A 807 -5.67 -7.08 -32.01
CA ARG A 807 -5.67 -7.47 -30.60
C ARG A 807 -5.33 -6.32 -29.66
N ASP A 808 -4.46 -5.41 -30.09
CA ASP A 808 -4.03 -4.29 -29.28
C ASP A 808 -5.17 -3.27 -29.18
N GLN A 809 -5.84 -2.99 -30.30
CA GLN A 809 -7.04 -2.15 -30.33
C GLN A 809 -8.18 -2.75 -29.50
N LEU A 810 -8.43 -4.06 -29.63
CA LEU A 810 -9.46 -4.74 -28.84
C LEU A 810 -9.13 -4.71 -27.34
N GLY A 811 -7.87 -4.97 -26.97
CA GLY A 811 -7.41 -4.90 -25.59
C GLY A 811 -7.54 -3.50 -24.99
N ALA A 812 -7.17 -2.46 -25.74
CA ALA A 812 -7.37 -1.08 -25.31
C ALA A 812 -8.86 -0.76 -25.14
N ALA A 813 -9.72 -1.19 -26.08
CA ALA A 813 -11.16 -0.96 -26.04
C ALA A 813 -11.84 -1.58 -24.82
N LEU A 814 -11.57 -2.87 -24.55
CA LEU A 814 -12.19 -3.60 -23.45
C LEU A 814 -11.71 -3.14 -22.07
N THR A 815 -10.57 -2.47 -22.02
CA THR A 815 -9.90 -2.14 -20.76
C THR A 815 -9.80 -0.65 -20.47
N CYS A 816 -10.32 0.18 -21.37
CA CYS A 816 -10.45 1.61 -21.23
C CYS A 816 -11.46 1.96 -20.13
N THR A 817 -10.94 2.50 -19.03
CA THR A 817 -11.69 2.94 -17.82
C THR A 817 -12.69 4.05 -18.14
N HIS A 818 -12.36 4.97 -19.05
CA HIS A 818 -13.24 6.09 -19.42
C HIS A 818 -14.23 5.79 -20.56
N CYS A 819 -14.18 4.58 -21.14
CA CYS A 819 -15.04 4.24 -22.27
C CYS A 819 -16.47 3.84 -21.84
N GLY A 820 -16.64 3.39 -20.59
CA GLY A 820 -17.91 3.30 -19.88
C GLY A 820 -18.89 2.19 -20.29
N LYS A 821 -18.50 1.23 -21.14
CA LYS A 821 -19.44 0.24 -21.72
C LYS A 821 -18.89 -1.16 -22.00
N ALA A 822 -17.64 -1.46 -21.62
CA ALA A 822 -17.02 -2.73 -21.98
C ALA A 822 -17.85 -3.95 -21.50
N ASP A 823 -18.33 -3.93 -20.26
CA ASP A 823 -19.15 -5.02 -19.70
C ASP A 823 -20.47 -5.17 -20.45
N GLU A 824 -21.15 -4.08 -20.78
CA GLU A 824 -22.40 -4.12 -21.54
C GLU A 824 -22.20 -4.70 -22.95
N VAL A 825 -21.10 -4.33 -23.61
CA VAL A 825 -20.74 -4.88 -24.92
C VAL A 825 -20.42 -6.37 -24.83
N ILE A 826 -19.67 -6.81 -23.82
CA ILE A 826 -19.35 -8.23 -23.61
C ILE A 826 -20.63 -9.04 -23.34
N LEU A 827 -21.52 -8.54 -22.48
CA LEU A 827 -22.84 -9.14 -22.22
C LEU A 827 -23.63 -9.26 -23.53
N GLY A 828 -23.69 -8.18 -24.31
CA GLY A 828 -24.37 -8.15 -25.61
C GLY A 828 -23.82 -9.21 -26.58
N LEU A 829 -22.51 -9.30 -26.72
CA LEU A 829 -21.85 -10.31 -27.54
C LEU A 829 -22.16 -11.73 -27.04
N GLY A 830 -22.11 -11.98 -25.73
CA GLY A 830 -22.30 -13.32 -25.16
C GLY A 830 -23.69 -13.94 -25.41
N THR A 831 -24.70 -13.11 -25.69
CA THR A 831 -26.07 -13.58 -26.02
C THR A 831 -26.12 -14.36 -27.34
N TRP A 832 -25.30 -14.01 -28.34
CA TRP A 832 -25.39 -14.57 -29.69
C TRP A 832 -24.06 -15.09 -30.26
N LEU A 833 -22.91 -14.58 -29.79
CA LEU A 833 -21.60 -14.99 -30.28
C LEU A 833 -21.25 -16.40 -29.74
N PRO A 834 -20.99 -17.39 -30.62
CA PRO A 834 -20.62 -18.73 -30.19
C PRO A 834 -19.31 -18.76 -29.41
N ARG A 835 -19.18 -19.71 -28.47
CA ARG A 835 -18.05 -19.80 -27.54
C ARG A 835 -16.71 -19.98 -28.25
N GLU A 836 -16.69 -20.69 -29.38
CA GLU A 836 -15.49 -20.90 -30.19
C GLU A 836 -14.86 -19.60 -30.71
N ASP A 837 -15.65 -18.53 -30.83
CA ASP A 837 -15.20 -17.22 -31.29
C ASP A 837 -14.77 -16.29 -30.15
N TRP A 838 -14.88 -16.71 -28.89
CA TRP A 838 -14.53 -15.88 -27.74
C TRP A 838 -13.02 -15.76 -27.51
N ARG A 839 -12.23 -16.63 -28.15
CA ARG A 839 -10.78 -16.69 -27.91
C ARG A 839 -10.06 -15.32 -28.01
N PRO A 840 -10.31 -14.48 -29.03
CA PRO A 840 -9.66 -13.16 -29.11
C PRO A 840 -10.07 -12.23 -27.95
N LEU A 841 -11.34 -12.29 -27.52
CA LEU A 841 -11.86 -11.54 -26.38
C LEU A 841 -11.16 -11.97 -25.08
N VAL A 842 -11.10 -13.28 -24.82
CA VAL A 842 -10.44 -13.84 -23.63
C VAL A 842 -8.95 -13.49 -23.64
N GLN A 843 -8.27 -13.63 -24.78
CA GLN A 843 -6.85 -13.28 -24.90
C GLN A 843 -6.58 -11.79 -24.63
N ALA A 844 -7.46 -10.90 -25.11
CA ALA A 844 -7.35 -9.47 -24.86
C ALA A 844 -7.54 -9.13 -23.37
N LEU A 845 -8.40 -9.86 -22.64
CA LEU A 845 -8.58 -9.70 -21.20
C LEU A 845 -7.40 -10.27 -20.38
N VAL A 846 -6.90 -11.45 -20.76
CA VAL A 846 -5.71 -12.09 -20.11
C VAL A 846 -4.46 -11.22 -20.21
N ALA A 847 -4.31 -10.42 -21.27
CA ALA A 847 -3.20 -9.50 -21.42
C ALA A 847 -3.17 -8.37 -20.37
N LYS A 848 -4.29 -8.13 -19.64
CA LYS A 848 -4.39 -7.09 -18.61
C LYS A 848 -4.62 -7.64 -17.21
N TYR A 849 -5.44 -8.68 -17.08
CA TYR A 849 -5.75 -9.28 -15.79
C TYR A 849 -4.78 -10.40 -15.47
N SER A 850 -4.26 -10.41 -14.24
CA SER A 850 -3.52 -11.55 -13.75
C SER A 850 -4.40 -12.82 -13.78
N PRO A 851 -3.80 -14.02 -13.80
CA PRO A 851 -4.56 -15.27 -13.74
C PRO A 851 -5.56 -15.35 -12.58
N ALA A 852 -5.31 -14.62 -11.47
CA ALA A 852 -6.20 -14.56 -10.31
C ALA A 852 -7.38 -13.58 -10.47
N GLN A 853 -7.25 -12.56 -11.33
CA GLN A 853 -8.29 -11.53 -11.53
C GLN A 853 -9.27 -11.86 -12.65
N LEU A 854 -8.84 -12.68 -13.60
CA LEU A 854 -9.70 -13.10 -14.71
C LEU A 854 -10.96 -13.85 -14.21
N PRO A 855 -10.87 -14.78 -13.21
CA PRO A 855 -12.05 -15.38 -12.58
C PRO A 855 -13.05 -14.35 -12.06
N VAL A 856 -12.57 -13.39 -11.27
CA VAL A 856 -13.39 -12.34 -10.65
C VAL A 856 -14.11 -11.49 -11.71
N ARG A 857 -13.46 -11.24 -12.86
CA ARG A 857 -14.08 -10.45 -13.93
C ARG A 857 -15.23 -11.18 -14.62
N PHE A 858 -15.06 -12.48 -14.89
CA PHE A 858 -16.12 -13.29 -15.49
C PHE A 858 -17.24 -13.60 -14.49
N GLU A 859 -16.92 -13.74 -13.21
CA GLU A 859 -17.91 -13.83 -12.14
C GLU A 859 -18.79 -12.57 -12.09
N LYS A 860 -18.19 -11.37 -12.10
CA LYS A 860 -18.94 -10.11 -12.22
C LYS A 860 -19.85 -10.06 -13.46
N LEU A 861 -19.38 -10.55 -14.61
CA LEU A 861 -20.19 -10.62 -15.83
C LEU A 861 -21.33 -11.65 -15.70
N ALA A 862 -21.10 -12.75 -14.99
CA ALA A 862 -22.12 -13.74 -14.68
C ALA A 862 -23.19 -13.16 -13.75
N ASP A 863 -22.80 -12.44 -12.71
CA ASP A 863 -23.70 -11.78 -11.77
C ASP A 863 -24.55 -10.71 -12.47
N LEU A 864 -23.93 -9.88 -13.32
CA LEU A 864 -24.67 -8.90 -14.14
C LEU A 864 -25.66 -9.56 -15.11
N ALA A 865 -25.37 -10.77 -15.60
CA ALA A 865 -26.30 -11.54 -16.42
C ALA A 865 -27.44 -12.13 -15.58
N LEU A 866 -27.17 -12.60 -14.35
CA LEU A 866 -28.18 -13.04 -13.38
C LEU A 866 -29.13 -11.91 -13.00
N ASP A 867 -28.59 -10.72 -12.71
CA ASP A 867 -29.38 -9.51 -12.39
C ASP A 867 -30.32 -9.11 -13.54
N ARG A 868 -29.93 -9.41 -14.78
CA ARG A 868 -30.76 -9.21 -15.99
C ARG A 868 -31.72 -10.36 -16.28
N GLY A 869 -31.72 -11.41 -15.45
CA GLY A 869 -32.51 -12.62 -15.63
C GLY A 869 -32.04 -13.55 -16.76
N ASP A 870 -30.84 -13.35 -17.32
CA ASP A 870 -30.27 -14.19 -18.37
C ASP A 870 -29.37 -15.29 -17.78
N LEU A 871 -30.02 -16.28 -17.18
CA LEU A 871 -29.35 -17.41 -16.54
C LEU A 871 -28.46 -18.20 -17.51
N LYS A 872 -28.90 -18.34 -18.77
CA LYS A 872 -28.14 -19.08 -19.79
C LYS A 872 -26.82 -18.39 -20.08
N LEU A 873 -26.82 -17.06 -20.14
CA LEU A 873 -25.63 -16.26 -20.30
C LEU A 873 -24.75 -16.28 -19.04
N ALA A 874 -25.34 -16.21 -17.84
CA ALA A 874 -24.60 -16.34 -16.59
C ALA A 874 -23.83 -17.67 -16.49
N CYS A 875 -24.50 -18.81 -16.76
CA CYS A 875 -23.82 -20.11 -16.79
C CYS A 875 -22.70 -20.16 -17.84
N ARG A 876 -22.85 -19.50 -19.00
CA ARG A 876 -21.78 -19.43 -19.99
C ARG A 876 -20.52 -18.78 -19.41
N PHE A 877 -20.67 -17.65 -18.71
CA PHE A 877 -19.52 -16.97 -18.08
C PHE A 877 -18.88 -17.79 -16.94
N TYR A 878 -19.67 -18.42 -16.05
CA TYR A 878 -19.11 -19.31 -15.02
C TYR A 878 -18.33 -20.49 -15.61
N THR A 879 -18.81 -21.08 -16.71
CA THR A 879 -18.08 -22.18 -17.37
C THR A 879 -16.78 -21.76 -18.05
N GLU A 880 -16.53 -20.45 -18.27
CA GLU A 880 -15.22 -19.98 -18.76
C GLU A 880 -14.14 -19.99 -17.67
N ILE A 881 -14.54 -19.89 -16.40
CA ILE A 881 -13.63 -19.86 -15.26
C ILE A 881 -13.60 -21.18 -14.49
N ALA A 882 -14.14 -22.24 -15.10
CA ALA A 882 -14.26 -23.57 -14.53
C ALA A 882 -15.00 -23.62 -13.18
N THR A 883 -15.86 -22.65 -12.90
CA THR A 883 -16.75 -22.67 -11.73
C THR A 883 -18.08 -23.35 -12.07
N THR A 884 -18.65 -24.03 -11.08
CA THR A 884 -19.95 -24.70 -11.21
C THR A 884 -21.06 -23.67 -11.24
N CYS A 885 -21.90 -23.69 -12.28
CA CYS A 885 -23.09 -22.82 -12.34
C CYS A 885 -24.00 -23.09 -11.12
N PRO A 886 -24.51 -22.07 -10.42
CA PRO A 886 -25.32 -22.26 -9.22
C PRO A 886 -26.49 -23.21 -9.47
N THR A 887 -26.53 -24.27 -8.68
CA THR A 887 -27.40 -25.46 -8.86
C THR A 887 -28.89 -25.19 -8.65
N GLY A 888 -29.27 -24.02 -8.10
CA GLY A 888 -30.67 -23.58 -8.00
C GLY A 888 -31.33 -23.23 -9.35
N ALA A 889 -30.57 -23.25 -10.44
CA ALA A 889 -30.98 -22.65 -11.71
C ALA A 889 -31.20 -23.65 -12.87
N LEU A 890 -30.75 -24.90 -12.71
CA LEU A 890 -30.92 -25.94 -13.74
C LEU A 890 -32.34 -26.54 -13.82
N THR A 891 -33.26 -26.14 -12.95
CA THR A 891 -34.65 -26.64 -12.94
C THR A 891 -35.66 -25.80 -13.71
N GLN A 892 -35.27 -24.61 -14.22
CA GLN A 892 -36.21 -23.75 -14.98
C GLN A 892 -35.77 -23.41 -16.43
N ALA A 893 -34.63 -23.92 -16.90
CA ALA A 893 -34.13 -23.61 -18.24
C ALA A 893 -33.65 -24.85 -19.01
N MET A 894 -34.50 -25.88 -19.10
CA MET A 894 -34.54 -26.78 -20.25
C MET A 894 -36.03 -26.98 -20.63
N PRO A 895 -36.37 -27.09 -21.93
CA PRO A 895 -37.76 -27.11 -22.38
C PRO A 895 -38.60 -28.23 -21.75
#